data_AF-A0A2A2S376-F1
#
_entry.id   AF-A0A2A2S376-F1
#
_cell.length_a   1.000
_cell.length_b   1.000
_cell.length_c   1.000
_cell.angle_alpha   90.00
_cell.angle_beta   90.00
_cell.angle_gamma   90.00
#
_symmetry.space_group_name_H-M   'P 1'
#
loop_
_entity.id
_entity.type
_entity.pdbx_description
1 polymer ?
#
loop_
_entity_poly.entity_id
_entity_poly.type
_entity_poly.pdbx_seq_one_letter_code
_entity_poly.pdbx_strand_id
1 'polypeptide(L)'
;MTIGIAHFTDIHFTIKTDIDNKIASCLGALKNDFSGVKAIYFVLSGDIAYSGKKQEYDLAKVFFNKIIQLLKKQYPDTGLKVIIVPGNHDCNFSDYDSQLRKNSIENISYDYLGDDNSVIDTCLSVQADFWDFYKIYNDLPSDKLFYKVSDIVDGRTICFHCINTSWMSQIYEQPGKLFFPARKYDSYDNEDCYLNIGVWHHPYNWFNPGSIENNKKELEHLTERIASVHLIGHEHVNEFYTIKNNITTDKINIVSGKVFNEDSLPNESGFETIIVDIDKREGGLKTYSWDKDIYKSSYNKKLNFFKDSHKKFEFNSDFIKNLDEIKIPLTIGERRKVKLSDIFIFPHLDTINSDTKILENYQDSESIIDNKFSHCVIAGDDQIGKSSLLSMIYLNKLKNGVFPLMITGKDIKELDFNKILKRAFRRQYINGDENFDAYQQLDKSKKILLVDDYHHCKFPAAVVYKVLKELMPKFEFVLLSIDSAHSLLPVLQTEFKDVGFYKIKPFGYSKRNSLIERYNYLKRSSYHDIDDIDILKESFDKVGAVLGDKLIPSYPIFILSILQSLEYNSLRQNETSFGYCYQTLIHFSLHKAKVKSDDIDTYFNFLTELAFAFVDSEKEVFREEELLEFFASYKRRFITPSYNQVIETLKQSKILVFEDDEICFGYDYILYYLSAKKISDIIHTEKGKSIVTKLFKDLQEEKNGNILVFVTHHSKDISFIEDSLLTSMDILSDYTPITLALNDPFYIHIKAIAEDVSKEILEINRNPREERKKHLQSLDESESRVEKRSQSSESYNAITLPFKKSFRSIEIIGQIVRNRKGSLEISQLKDMIKEVYDTGFRTISYSSELLISAKNQIILMLNEDDIAETSKKEIEKGVTDFVMMSSFESCIGIFSKIMQSMGLKDLKDLFNEVAIDIDTPAAKLVSFGINSYYGSISENELRTLVTDLKGNAVAMKMLRGRVQAYVYSKNLDIRTKQKFANLLGMTISPNRVNKS
;
A
#
# COMPACT_ATOMS: atom_id res chain seq x y z
N MET A 1 -38.80 10.36 -22.72
CA MET A 1 -39.97 11.09 -22.17
C MET A 1 -39.49 11.97 -21.03
N THR A 2 -39.98 13.20 -20.82
CA THR A 2 -39.38 14.11 -19.82
C THR A 2 -40.28 14.51 -18.66
N ILE A 3 -39.68 14.61 -17.47
CA ILE A 3 -40.26 15.27 -16.28
C ILE A 3 -39.40 16.46 -15.86
N GLY A 4 -40.01 17.44 -15.20
CA GLY A 4 -39.34 18.58 -14.59
C GLY A 4 -39.32 18.45 -13.07
N ILE A 5 -38.21 18.80 -12.44
CA ILE A 5 -38.08 18.93 -10.99
C ILE A 5 -37.62 20.36 -10.70
N ALA A 6 -38.38 21.10 -9.89
CA ALA A 6 -37.95 22.36 -9.32
C ALA A 6 -37.54 22.12 -7.87
N HIS A 7 -36.26 22.28 -7.58
CA HIS A 7 -35.69 22.05 -6.26
C HIS A 7 -35.50 23.40 -5.56
N PHE A 8 -36.13 23.53 -4.39
CA PHE A 8 -36.01 24.66 -3.49
C PHE A 8 -35.53 24.17 -2.13
N THR A 9 -34.66 24.93 -1.49
CA THR A 9 -34.12 24.63 -0.17
C THR A 9 -33.80 25.93 0.56
N ASP A 10 -33.72 25.87 1.89
CA ASP A 10 -33.22 26.98 2.73
C ASP A 10 -33.95 28.28 2.39
N ILE A 11 -35.27 28.26 2.57
CA ILE A 11 -36.20 29.33 2.20
C ILE A 11 -36.42 30.30 3.36
N HIS A 12 -36.42 29.79 4.60
CA HIS A 12 -36.49 30.56 5.83
C HIS A 12 -37.59 31.64 5.85
N PHE A 13 -38.84 31.27 5.55
CA PHE A 13 -39.94 32.21 5.65
C PHE A 13 -40.04 32.78 7.07
N THR A 14 -40.10 34.11 7.16
CA THR A 14 -40.45 34.87 8.36
C THR A 14 -41.68 35.73 8.09
N ILE A 15 -42.29 36.28 9.14
CA ILE A 15 -43.38 37.26 9.01
C ILE A 15 -42.99 38.55 8.25
N LYS A 16 -41.68 38.77 8.00
CA LYS A 16 -41.16 39.94 7.27
C LYS A 16 -40.72 39.62 5.85
N THR A 17 -40.72 38.34 5.45
CA THR A 17 -40.22 37.93 4.14
C THR A 17 -41.08 38.55 3.03
N ASP A 18 -40.46 39.35 2.17
CA ASP A 18 -41.04 39.91 0.95
C ASP A 18 -40.26 39.41 -0.28
N ILE A 19 -40.90 38.53 -1.04
CA ILE A 19 -40.33 37.88 -2.23
C ILE A 19 -41.24 38.04 -3.45
N ASP A 20 -42.20 38.97 -3.41
CA ASP A 20 -43.15 39.17 -4.52
C ASP A 20 -42.42 39.61 -5.81
N ASN A 21 -41.33 40.36 -5.68
CA ASN A 21 -40.46 40.76 -6.79
C ASN A 21 -39.74 39.57 -7.46
N LYS A 22 -39.51 38.47 -6.74
CA LYS A 22 -38.83 37.26 -7.23
C LYS A 22 -39.78 36.31 -7.97
N ILE A 23 -41.08 36.35 -7.67
CA ILE A 23 -42.09 35.41 -8.21
C ILE A 23 -42.16 35.44 -9.74
N ALA A 24 -42.24 36.64 -10.34
CA ALA A 24 -42.41 36.78 -11.78
C ALA A 24 -41.22 36.17 -12.56
N SER A 25 -40.00 36.47 -12.12
CA SER A 25 -38.77 35.98 -12.73
C SER A 25 -38.54 34.48 -12.47
N CYS A 26 -38.88 33.99 -11.28
CA CYS A 26 -38.86 32.55 -10.97
C CYS A 26 -39.83 31.79 -11.90
N LEU A 27 -41.08 32.27 -12.02
CA LEU A 27 -42.05 31.70 -12.96
C LEU A 27 -41.58 31.75 -14.41
N GLY A 28 -40.92 32.84 -14.82
CA GLY A 28 -40.32 32.96 -16.16
C GLY A 28 -39.30 31.85 -16.44
N ALA A 29 -38.41 31.58 -15.48
CA ALA A 29 -37.43 30.51 -15.58
C ALA A 29 -38.09 29.12 -15.61
N LEU A 30 -39.03 28.84 -14.70
CA LEU A 30 -39.73 27.55 -14.64
C LEU A 30 -40.55 27.27 -15.91
N LYS A 31 -41.25 28.28 -16.47
CA LYS A 31 -41.98 28.13 -17.74
C LYS A 31 -41.05 27.84 -18.92
N ASN A 32 -39.87 28.46 -18.93
CA ASN A 32 -38.91 28.22 -19.99
C ASN A 32 -38.37 26.78 -19.95
N ASP A 33 -38.02 26.29 -18.76
CA ASP A 33 -37.40 24.98 -18.61
C ASP A 33 -38.38 23.81 -18.70
N PHE A 34 -39.59 23.96 -18.17
CA PHE A 34 -40.58 22.88 -18.13
C PHE A 34 -41.52 22.85 -19.34
N SER A 35 -41.15 23.53 -20.42
CA SER A 35 -41.89 23.43 -21.68
C SER A 35 -41.86 22.00 -22.21
N GLY A 36 -43.04 21.38 -22.33
CA GLY A 36 -43.21 20.04 -22.91
C GLY A 36 -42.93 18.86 -21.98
N VAL A 37 -42.72 19.08 -20.68
CA VAL A 37 -42.60 17.98 -19.70
C VAL A 37 -43.97 17.40 -19.33
N LYS A 38 -43.98 16.10 -18.97
CA LYS A 38 -45.21 15.35 -18.64
C LYS A 38 -45.68 15.55 -17.20
N ALA A 39 -44.74 15.75 -16.28
CA ALA A 39 -45.00 16.06 -14.88
C ALA A 39 -43.96 17.04 -14.34
N ILE A 40 -44.35 17.82 -13.34
CA ILE A 40 -43.51 18.78 -12.61
C ILE A 40 -43.56 18.43 -11.12
N TYR A 41 -42.39 18.25 -10.51
CA TYR A 41 -42.23 18.00 -9.08
C TYR A 41 -41.59 19.21 -8.40
N PHE A 42 -42.25 19.76 -7.39
CA PHE A 42 -41.67 20.77 -6.49
C PHE A 42 -41.03 20.05 -5.31
N VAL A 43 -39.70 20.01 -5.26
CA VAL A 43 -38.95 19.35 -4.18
C VAL A 43 -38.47 20.42 -3.20
N LEU A 44 -38.93 20.34 -1.96
CA LEU A 44 -38.55 21.20 -0.85
C LEU A 44 -37.66 20.38 0.11
N SER A 45 -36.35 20.61 0.09
CA SER A 45 -35.38 19.81 0.87
C SER A 45 -35.07 20.34 2.28
N GLY A 46 -36.07 20.95 2.91
CA GLY A 46 -35.99 21.47 4.29
C GLY A 46 -35.77 22.97 4.39
N ASP A 47 -35.86 23.46 5.62
CA ASP A 47 -35.74 24.86 6.03
C ASP A 47 -36.71 25.77 5.29
N ILE A 48 -37.97 25.36 5.29
CA ILE A 48 -39.07 26.13 4.69
C ILE A 48 -39.40 27.32 5.57
N ALA A 49 -39.53 27.07 6.87
CA ALA A 49 -39.75 28.07 7.91
C ALA A 49 -38.42 28.52 8.52
N TYR A 50 -38.39 29.70 9.16
CA TYR A 50 -37.21 30.17 9.88
C TYR A 50 -37.12 29.61 11.31
N SER A 51 -38.26 29.39 11.97
CA SER A 51 -38.33 28.92 13.36
C SER A 51 -39.41 27.86 13.59
N GLY A 52 -39.90 27.24 12.51
CA GLY A 52 -40.87 26.16 12.52
C GLY A 52 -42.28 26.60 12.92
N LYS A 53 -42.57 27.90 12.92
CA LYS A 53 -43.86 28.40 13.43
C LYS A 53 -44.94 28.37 12.36
N LYS A 54 -46.18 28.09 12.77
CA LYS A 54 -47.35 28.08 11.88
C LYS A 54 -47.47 29.30 10.95
N GLN A 55 -47.22 30.51 11.47
CA GLN A 55 -47.32 31.76 10.71
C GLN A 55 -46.33 31.83 9.53
N GLU A 56 -45.17 31.18 9.66
CA GLU A 56 -44.13 31.10 8.63
C GLU A 56 -44.60 30.15 7.51
N TYR A 57 -45.19 29.01 7.88
CA TYR A 57 -45.80 28.08 6.93
C TYR A 57 -47.03 28.64 6.21
N ASP A 58 -47.82 29.51 6.85
CA ASP A 58 -48.93 30.21 6.21
C ASP A 58 -48.45 31.09 5.04
N LEU A 59 -47.28 31.74 5.18
CA LEU A 59 -46.64 32.50 4.09
C LEU A 59 -46.07 31.59 3.01
N ALA A 60 -45.38 30.52 3.40
CA ALA A 60 -44.89 29.51 2.46
C ALA A 60 -46.03 28.94 1.59
N LYS A 61 -47.18 28.66 2.22
CA LYS A 61 -48.39 28.20 1.55
C LYS A 61 -48.89 29.19 0.51
N VAL A 62 -48.93 30.49 0.81
CA VAL A 62 -49.35 31.53 -0.15
C VAL A 62 -48.40 31.55 -1.35
N PHE A 63 -47.10 31.53 -1.10
CA PHE A 63 -46.07 31.57 -2.14
C PHE A 63 -46.14 30.38 -3.09
N PHE A 64 -46.07 29.15 -2.56
CA PHE A 64 -46.08 27.94 -3.39
C PHE A 64 -47.40 27.77 -4.14
N ASN A 65 -48.55 28.04 -3.50
CA ASN A 65 -49.84 27.97 -4.20
C ASN A 65 -49.92 28.96 -5.36
N LYS A 66 -49.38 30.19 -5.21
CA LYS A 66 -49.34 31.18 -6.29
C LYS A 66 -48.53 30.67 -7.48
N ILE A 67 -47.34 30.10 -7.25
CA ILE A 67 -46.50 29.53 -8.32
C ILE A 67 -47.17 28.32 -8.97
N ILE A 68 -47.65 27.37 -8.16
CA ILE A 68 -48.29 26.14 -8.62
C ILE A 68 -49.54 26.45 -9.46
N GLN A 69 -50.40 27.36 -9.01
CA GLN A 69 -51.61 27.76 -9.76
C GLN A 69 -51.26 28.42 -11.10
N LEU A 70 -50.24 29.28 -11.14
CA LEU A 70 -49.81 29.96 -12.36
C LEU A 70 -49.19 28.99 -13.38
N LEU A 71 -48.45 27.97 -12.92
CA LEU A 71 -47.94 26.91 -13.80
C LEU A 71 -49.04 25.96 -14.25
N LYS A 72 -49.97 25.57 -13.37
CA LYS A 72 -51.12 24.74 -13.74
C LYS A 72 -52.02 25.41 -14.78
N LYS A 73 -52.17 26.74 -14.72
CA LYS A 73 -52.87 27.51 -15.76
C LYS A 73 -52.14 27.48 -17.11
N GLN A 74 -50.80 27.46 -17.09
CA GLN A 74 -49.97 27.41 -18.31
C GLN A 74 -49.92 26.01 -18.92
N TYR A 75 -49.90 24.96 -18.07
CA TYR A 75 -49.78 23.56 -18.45
C TYR A 75 -50.90 22.74 -17.78
N PRO A 76 -52.15 22.86 -18.27
CA PRO A 76 -53.32 22.24 -17.62
C PRO A 76 -53.27 20.70 -17.61
N ASP A 77 -52.58 20.10 -18.59
CA ASP A 77 -52.48 18.65 -18.76
C ASP A 77 -51.22 18.04 -18.12
N THR A 78 -50.38 18.85 -17.45
CA THR A 78 -49.15 18.41 -16.80
C THR A 78 -49.39 18.11 -15.32
N GLY A 79 -49.06 16.89 -14.89
CA GLY A 79 -49.16 16.49 -13.48
C GLY A 79 -48.24 17.33 -12.60
N LEU A 80 -48.70 17.74 -11.41
CA LEU A 80 -47.96 18.66 -10.55
C LEU A 80 -48.04 18.16 -9.10
N LYS A 81 -46.89 17.81 -8.51
CA LYS A 81 -46.78 17.26 -7.14
C LYS A 81 -45.72 18.00 -6.32
N VAL A 82 -45.88 18.00 -5.00
CA VAL A 82 -44.95 18.64 -4.06
C VAL A 82 -44.34 17.57 -3.15
N ILE A 83 -43.01 17.47 -3.15
CA ILE A 83 -42.21 16.56 -2.34
C ILE A 83 -41.54 17.40 -1.26
N ILE A 84 -41.71 17.03 0.01
CA ILE A 84 -41.32 17.88 1.14
C ILE A 84 -40.61 17.01 2.18
N VAL A 85 -39.48 17.48 2.69
CA VAL A 85 -38.81 16.99 3.91
C VAL A 85 -38.54 18.18 4.84
N PRO A 86 -38.52 17.98 6.16
CA PRO A 86 -38.20 19.04 7.11
C PRO A 86 -36.67 19.28 7.19
N GLY A 87 -36.30 20.52 7.48
CA GLY A 87 -34.96 20.90 7.94
C GLY A 87 -34.93 21.19 9.44
N ASN A 88 -33.80 21.68 9.94
CA ASN A 88 -33.64 21.99 11.36
C ASN A 88 -34.37 23.28 11.76
N HIS A 89 -34.52 24.24 10.84
CA HIS A 89 -35.33 25.44 11.07
C HIS A 89 -36.85 25.18 11.01
N ASP A 90 -37.27 24.02 10.49
CA ASP A 90 -38.68 23.60 10.49
C ASP A 90 -39.15 23.06 11.87
N CYS A 91 -38.26 23.08 12.88
CA CYS A 91 -38.53 22.67 14.26
C CYS A 91 -38.91 23.88 15.15
N ASN A 92 -40.13 23.87 15.69
CA ASN A 92 -40.59 24.87 16.65
C ASN A 92 -40.11 24.54 18.06
N PHE A 93 -38.92 25.05 18.39
CA PHE A 93 -38.33 24.86 19.70
C PHE A 93 -38.94 25.74 20.80
N SER A 94 -39.64 26.83 20.46
CA SER A 94 -40.22 27.72 21.48
C SER A 94 -41.46 27.12 22.13
N ASP A 95 -42.26 26.40 21.36
CA ASP A 95 -43.59 25.99 21.80
C ASP A 95 -43.65 24.51 22.20
N TYR A 96 -42.76 23.66 21.66
CA TYR A 96 -42.85 22.20 21.79
C TYR A 96 -41.59 21.50 22.36
N ASP A 97 -40.49 22.21 22.62
CA ASP A 97 -39.22 21.60 23.06
C ASP A 97 -39.21 21.28 24.55
N SER A 98 -39.83 20.15 24.90
CA SER A 98 -39.92 19.66 26.28
C SER A 98 -38.57 19.22 26.86
N GLN A 99 -38.45 19.23 28.19
CA GLN A 99 -37.26 18.68 28.86
C GLN A 99 -37.05 17.19 28.58
N LEU A 100 -38.14 16.43 28.41
CA LEU A 100 -38.08 15.00 28.05
C LEU A 100 -37.36 14.82 26.72
N ARG A 101 -37.75 15.59 25.70
CA ARG A 101 -37.10 15.58 24.38
C ARG A 101 -35.60 15.91 24.48
N LYS A 102 -35.24 16.97 25.21
CA LYS A 102 -33.84 17.38 25.41
C LYS A 102 -32.99 16.26 26.00
N ASN A 103 -33.52 15.58 27.01
CA ASN A 103 -32.85 14.43 27.63
C ASN A 103 -32.75 13.25 26.66
N SER A 104 -33.78 13.03 25.82
CA SER A 104 -33.78 11.95 24.84
C SER A 104 -32.75 12.11 23.74
N ILE A 105 -32.41 13.34 23.33
CA ILE A 105 -31.46 13.58 22.23
C ILE A 105 -29.99 13.66 22.68
N GLU A 106 -29.71 13.77 23.98
CA GLU A 106 -28.34 13.98 24.50
C GLU A 106 -27.40 12.80 24.24
N ASN A 107 -27.90 11.56 24.29
CA ASN A 107 -27.10 10.33 24.14
C ASN A 107 -27.81 9.26 23.29
N ILE A 108 -28.30 9.63 22.10
CA ILE A 108 -29.00 8.71 21.20
C ILE A 108 -28.09 7.56 20.72
N SER A 109 -28.65 6.35 20.76
CA SER A 109 -28.10 5.11 20.19
C SER A 109 -29.23 4.15 19.85
N TYR A 110 -28.95 3.05 19.15
CA TYR A 110 -29.95 2.01 18.88
C TYR A 110 -30.53 1.42 20.17
N ASP A 111 -29.70 1.15 21.18
CA ASP A 111 -30.15 0.63 22.49
C ASP A 111 -31.10 1.61 23.20
N TYR A 112 -30.82 2.92 23.11
CA TYR A 112 -31.64 3.95 23.73
C TYR A 112 -32.98 4.16 23.01
N LEU A 113 -33.01 3.98 21.69
CA LEU A 113 -34.25 4.09 20.92
C LEU A 113 -35.27 3.02 21.29
N GLY A 114 -34.81 1.83 21.68
CA GLY A 114 -35.67 0.70 21.98
C GLY A 114 -36.44 0.16 20.76
N ASP A 115 -37.38 -0.74 21.04
CA ASP A 115 -38.17 -1.44 20.02
C ASP A 115 -39.52 -0.76 19.70
N ASP A 116 -39.90 0.27 20.46
CA ASP A 116 -41.08 1.10 20.19
C ASP A 116 -40.67 2.47 19.60
N ASN A 117 -41.64 3.19 19.02
CA ASN A 117 -41.39 4.50 18.43
C ASN A 117 -41.54 5.64 19.44
N SER A 118 -41.63 5.38 20.75
CA SER A 118 -41.96 6.40 21.75
C SER A 118 -40.91 7.52 21.83
N VAL A 119 -39.63 7.18 21.76
CA VAL A 119 -38.51 8.13 21.74
C VAL A 119 -38.53 8.97 20.47
N ILE A 120 -38.80 8.33 19.33
CA ILE A 120 -38.88 8.99 18.01
C ILE A 120 -40.04 9.98 17.99
N ASP A 121 -41.22 9.56 18.43
CA ASP A 121 -42.42 10.40 18.49
C ASP A 121 -42.22 11.62 19.41
N THR A 122 -41.53 11.41 20.53
CA THR A 122 -41.15 12.51 21.45
C THR A 122 -40.19 13.49 20.78
N CYS A 123 -39.21 13.01 20.02
CA CYS A 123 -38.25 13.87 19.32
C CYS A 123 -38.91 14.68 18.19
N LEU A 124 -39.88 14.07 17.49
CA LEU A 124 -40.62 14.70 16.39
C LEU A 124 -41.68 15.72 16.84
N SER A 125 -41.93 15.89 18.14
CA SER A 125 -42.97 16.81 18.64
C SER A 125 -42.77 18.26 18.18
N VAL A 126 -41.51 18.70 18.05
CA VAL A 126 -41.14 20.04 17.60
C VAL A 126 -41.48 20.30 16.12
N GLN A 127 -41.77 19.25 15.34
CA GLN A 127 -42.15 19.37 13.93
C GLN A 127 -43.67 19.35 13.72
N ALA A 128 -44.49 19.53 14.77
CA ALA A 128 -45.95 19.45 14.66
C ALA A 128 -46.52 20.40 13.58
N ASP A 129 -46.07 21.66 13.57
CA ASP A 129 -46.49 22.67 12.59
C ASP A 129 -46.02 22.31 11.16
N PHE A 130 -44.82 21.72 11.02
CA PHE A 130 -44.33 21.19 9.74
C PHE A 130 -45.26 20.10 9.20
N TRP A 131 -45.65 19.14 10.04
CA TRP A 131 -46.51 18.03 9.61
C TRP A 131 -47.94 18.50 9.26
N ASP A 132 -48.41 19.58 9.88
CA ASP A 132 -49.66 20.24 9.49
C ASP A 132 -49.55 20.96 8.14
N PHE A 133 -48.40 21.58 7.85
CA PHE A 133 -48.11 22.11 6.52
C PHE A 133 -47.99 21.00 5.47
N TYR A 134 -47.33 19.89 5.79
CA TYR A 134 -47.16 18.74 4.90
C TYR A 134 -48.50 18.18 4.40
N LYS A 135 -49.50 18.07 5.31
CA LYS A 135 -50.87 17.61 5.01
C LYS A 135 -51.60 18.40 3.93
N ILE A 136 -51.16 19.64 3.67
CA ILE A 136 -51.78 20.49 2.65
C ILE A 136 -51.54 19.92 1.25
N TYR A 137 -50.39 19.25 1.05
CA TYR A 137 -49.95 18.76 -0.26
C TYR A 137 -49.91 17.24 -0.36
N ASN A 138 -49.79 16.53 0.76
CA ASN A 138 -49.54 15.08 0.79
C ASN A 138 -50.30 14.40 1.94
N ASP A 139 -50.57 13.10 1.78
CA ASP A 139 -51.05 12.26 2.88
C ASP A 139 -49.93 12.01 3.90
N LEU A 140 -50.26 12.07 5.20
CA LEU A 140 -49.26 11.83 6.25
C LEU A 140 -48.64 10.43 6.11
N PRO A 141 -47.30 10.32 6.15
CA PRO A 141 -46.66 9.02 6.13
C PRO A 141 -46.83 8.31 7.49
N SER A 142 -46.90 6.99 7.45
CA SER A 142 -46.91 6.16 8.66
C SER A 142 -45.58 6.23 9.42
N ASP A 143 -44.47 6.36 8.69
CA ASP A 143 -43.14 6.60 9.22
C ASP A 143 -42.69 8.02 8.84
N LYS A 144 -42.48 8.85 9.86
CA LYS A 144 -42.06 10.26 9.72
C LYS A 144 -40.55 10.45 9.66
N LEU A 145 -39.76 9.40 9.85
CA LEU A 145 -38.30 9.40 9.68
C LEU A 145 -37.90 9.06 8.25
N PHE A 146 -38.55 8.06 7.65
CA PHE A 146 -38.26 7.59 6.30
C PHE A 146 -39.54 7.20 5.55
N TYR A 147 -39.83 7.89 4.45
CA TYR A 147 -41.06 7.67 3.68
C TYR A 147 -40.84 7.80 2.18
N LYS A 148 -41.73 7.18 1.40
CA LYS A 148 -41.70 7.18 -0.06
C LYS A 148 -42.93 7.89 -0.62
N VAL A 149 -42.69 8.89 -1.48
CA VAL A 149 -43.74 9.51 -2.30
C VAL A 149 -43.59 8.97 -3.73
N SER A 150 -44.66 8.38 -4.27
CA SER A 150 -44.63 7.76 -5.59
C SER A 150 -45.61 8.42 -6.57
N ASP A 151 -45.28 8.29 -7.86
CA ASP A 151 -46.11 8.75 -8.96
C ASP A 151 -45.97 7.83 -10.16
N ILE A 152 -46.97 7.82 -11.05
CA ILE A 152 -46.95 7.05 -12.29
C ILE A 152 -47.06 8.03 -13.45
N VAL A 153 -46.00 8.12 -14.26
CA VAL A 153 -45.96 8.96 -15.46
C VAL A 153 -45.77 8.06 -16.66
N ASP A 154 -46.74 8.06 -17.58
CA ASP A 154 -46.76 7.24 -18.80
C ASP A 154 -46.42 5.75 -18.54
N GLY A 155 -46.96 5.19 -17.44
CA GLY A 155 -46.78 3.78 -17.07
C GLY A 155 -45.45 3.44 -16.37
N ARG A 156 -44.60 4.44 -16.07
CA ARG A 156 -43.37 4.27 -15.28
C ARG A 156 -43.56 4.83 -13.87
N THR A 157 -43.20 4.03 -12.86
CA THR A 157 -43.23 4.47 -11.46
C THR A 157 -42.01 5.34 -11.13
N ILE A 158 -42.24 6.52 -10.59
CA ILE A 158 -41.24 7.47 -10.11
C ILE A 158 -41.37 7.58 -8.60
N CYS A 159 -40.26 7.43 -7.88
CA CYS A 159 -40.24 7.37 -6.43
C CYS A 159 -39.24 8.37 -5.83
N PHE A 160 -39.74 9.16 -4.88
CA PHE A 160 -38.95 10.05 -4.03
C PHE A 160 -38.83 9.42 -2.64
N HIS A 161 -37.61 9.12 -2.23
CA HIS A 161 -37.29 8.58 -0.91
C HIS A 161 -36.88 9.73 0.01
N CYS A 162 -37.76 10.06 0.94
CA CYS A 162 -37.65 11.21 1.83
C CYS A 162 -37.08 10.78 3.18
N ILE A 163 -35.99 11.40 3.60
CA ILE A 163 -35.32 11.14 4.89
C ILE A 163 -35.41 12.40 5.75
N ASN A 164 -36.10 12.29 6.89
CA ASN A 164 -36.17 13.35 7.88
C ASN A 164 -34.91 13.33 8.75
N THR A 165 -33.89 14.05 8.32
CA THR A 165 -32.62 14.14 9.03
C THR A 165 -32.67 15.13 10.20
N SER A 166 -33.71 15.94 10.33
CA SER A 166 -33.89 16.93 11.40
C SER A 166 -34.71 16.44 12.60
N TRP A 167 -35.06 15.15 12.64
CA TRP A 167 -35.91 14.59 13.69
C TRP A 167 -35.37 14.78 15.12
N MET A 168 -34.04 14.85 15.28
CA MET A 168 -33.36 15.09 16.56
C MET A 168 -32.68 16.46 16.64
N SER A 169 -33.11 17.42 15.82
CA SER A 169 -32.50 18.74 15.72
C SER A 169 -32.54 19.55 17.03
N GLN A 170 -31.64 20.51 17.18
CA GLN A 170 -31.61 21.43 18.32
C GLN A 170 -31.20 22.85 17.88
N ILE A 171 -31.46 23.86 18.71
CA ILE A 171 -31.15 25.27 18.37
C ILE A 171 -29.66 25.47 18.04
N TYR A 172 -28.77 24.72 18.69
CA TYR A 172 -27.33 24.78 18.46
C TYR A 172 -26.79 23.40 18.05
N GLU A 173 -27.02 23.05 16.79
CA GLU A 173 -26.46 21.82 16.22
C GLU A 173 -24.97 21.97 15.93
N GLN A 174 -24.26 20.83 15.98
CA GLN A 174 -22.85 20.76 15.68
C GLN A 174 -22.60 19.67 14.63
N PRO A 175 -21.72 19.93 13.64
CA PRO A 175 -21.28 18.91 12.71
C PRO A 175 -20.71 17.67 13.45
N GLY A 176 -21.00 16.49 12.94
CA GLY A 176 -20.54 15.21 13.49
C GLY A 176 -21.27 14.76 14.77
N LYS A 177 -22.43 15.31 15.11
CA LYS A 177 -23.21 14.94 16.30
C LYS A 177 -24.57 14.31 16.02
N LEU A 178 -25.12 14.48 14.82
CA LEU A 178 -26.44 13.91 14.48
C LEU A 178 -26.39 12.39 14.41
N PHE A 179 -27.54 11.76 14.67
CA PHE A 179 -27.76 10.33 14.55
C PHE A 179 -29.04 10.07 13.76
N PHE A 180 -28.96 9.19 12.77
CA PHE A 180 -30.14 8.66 12.07
C PHE A 180 -30.18 7.13 12.21
N PRO A 181 -31.31 6.52 12.63
CA PRO A 181 -31.41 5.08 12.85
C PRO A 181 -31.52 4.29 11.53
N ALA A 182 -30.51 4.39 10.66
CA ALA A 182 -30.52 3.84 9.30
C ALA A 182 -30.80 2.33 9.25
N ARG A 183 -30.34 1.57 10.26
CA ARG A 183 -30.54 0.11 10.34
C ARG A 183 -31.99 -0.33 10.47
N LYS A 184 -32.88 0.55 10.96
CA LYS A 184 -34.33 0.27 10.96
C LYS A 184 -34.87 0.01 9.54
N TYR A 185 -34.13 0.44 8.52
CA TYR A 185 -34.50 0.34 7.11
C TYR A 185 -33.60 -0.59 6.31
N ASP A 186 -32.85 -1.50 6.95
CA ASP A 186 -31.96 -2.43 6.23
C ASP A 186 -32.70 -3.40 5.32
N SER A 187 -33.91 -3.81 5.70
CA SER A 187 -34.80 -4.63 4.88
C SER A 187 -35.59 -3.83 3.84
N TYR A 188 -35.39 -2.51 3.73
CA TYR A 188 -36.12 -1.70 2.78
C TYR A 188 -35.64 -1.94 1.35
N ASP A 189 -36.56 -2.37 0.49
CA ASP A 189 -36.31 -2.70 -0.90
C ASP A 189 -36.97 -1.72 -1.88
N ASN A 190 -36.31 -1.48 -3.01
CA ASN A 190 -36.65 -0.50 -4.04
C ASN A 190 -37.15 -1.14 -5.35
N GLU A 191 -37.42 -2.45 -5.36
CA GLU A 191 -37.65 -3.25 -6.58
C GLU A 191 -38.79 -2.74 -7.50
N ASP A 192 -39.77 -2.00 -6.98
CA ASP A 192 -40.95 -1.57 -7.75
C ASP A 192 -40.85 -0.20 -8.45
N CYS A 193 -39.71 0.51 -8.32
CA CYS A 193 -39.58 1.90 -8.80
C CYS A 193 -38.63 2.01 -10.01
N TYR A 194 -39.14 2.55 -11.12
CA TYR A 194 -38.35 2.70 -12.35
C TYR A 194 -37.33 3.84 -12.28
N LEU A 195 -37.67 4.92 -11.55
CA LEU A 195 -36.79 6.07 -11.29
C LEU A 195 -36.82 6.37 -9.79
N ASN A 196 -35.65 6.41 -9.14
CA ASN A 196 -35.51 6.66 -7.71
C ASN A 196 -34.69 7.93 -7.45
N ILE A 197 -35.19 8.79 -6.57
CA ILE A 197 -34.58 10.07 -6.19
C ILE A 197 -34.61 10.17 -4.67
N GLY A 198 -33.48 10.46 -4.02
CA GLY A 198 -33.47 10.71 -2.58
C GLY A 198 -33.60 12.19 -2.24
N VAL A 199 -34.27 12.51 -1.13
CA VAL A 199 -34.45 13.89 -0.65
C VAL A 199 -34.25 13.92 0.86
N TRP A 200 -33.37 14.80 1.35
CA TRP A 200 -33.17 15.05 2.79
C TRP A 200 -32.53 16.43 3.02
N HIS A 201 -32.38 16.86 4.27
CA HIS A 201 -31.83 18.19 4.56
C HIS A 201 -30.32 18.20 4.84
N HIS A 202 -29.88 17.62 5.97
CA HIS A 202 -28.48 17.68 6.43
C HIS A 202 -27.46 16.87 5.58
N PRO A 203 -26.28 17.42 5.25
CA PRO A 203 -25.19 16.68 4.61
C PRO A 203 -24.49 15.67 5.54
N TYR A 204 -23.75 14.71 4.97
CA TYR A 204 -23.21 13.56 5.71
C TYR A 204 -22.20 13.90 6.83
N ASN A 205 -21.46 15.01 6.69
CA ASN A 205 -20.53 15.51 7.71
C ASN A 205 -21.21 15.88 9.04
N TRP A 206 -22.53 16.04 9.06
CA TRP A 206 -23.28 16.31 10.30
C TRP A 206 -23.53 15.08 11.17
N PHE A 207 -23.39 13.88 10.61
CA PHE A 207 -23.66 12.62 11.31
C PHE A 207 -22.43 12.07 12.03
N ASN A 208 -22.64 11.48 13.20
CA ASN A 208 -21.58 11.08 14.12
C ASN A 208 -20.71 9.92 13.57
N PRO A 209 -19.41 10.16 13.26
CA PRO A 209 -18.52 9.12 12.78
C PRO A 209 -17.84 8.33 13.91
N GLY A 210 -17.93 8.83 15.15
CA GLY A 210 -17.28 8.30 16.35
C GLY A 210 -18.17 7.41 17.21
N SER A 211 -19.41 7.14 16.79
CA SER A 211 -20.22 6.07 17.40
C SER A 211 -19.53 4.73 17.19
N ILE A 212 -19.81 3.74 18.06
CA ILE A 212 -19.26 2.37 17.97
C ILE A 212 -19.42 1.79 16.55
N GLU A 213 -20.47 2.24 15.85
CA GLU A 213 -20.94 1.71 14.59
C GLU A 213 -20.77 2.67 13.40
N ASN A 214 -20.20 3.87 13.61
CA ASN A 214 -20.01 4.92 12.61
C ASN A 214 -21.31 5.27 11.85
N ASN A 215 -22.20 6.04 12.51
CA ASN A 215 -23.54 6.33 11.99
C ASN A 215 -23.54 7.07 10.65
N LYS A 216 -22.52 7.91 10.40
CA LYS A 216 -22.30 8.52 9.09
C LYS A 216 -22.25 7.46 7.97
N LYS A 217 -21.50 6.37 8.17
CA LYS A 217 -21.38 5.30 7.17
C LYS A 217 -22.69 4.52 6.99
N GLU A 218 -23.46 4.33 8.05
CA GLU A 218 -24.76 3.67 7.98
C GLU A 218 -25.74 4.47 7.12
N LEU A 219 -25.78 5.79 7.30
CA LEU A 219 -26.61 6.67 6.47
C LEU A 219 -26.13 6.66 5.01
N GLU A 220 -24.81 6.76 4.77
CA GLU A 220 -24.24 6.64 3.41
C GLU A 220 -24.68 5.33 2.74
N HIS A 221 -24.70 4.21 3.46
CA HIS A 221 -25.15 2.93 2.91
C HIS A 221 -26.66 2.88 2.61
N LEU A 222 -27.50 3.47 3.47
CA LEU A 222 -28.94 3.59 3.20
C LEU A 222 -29.19 4.44 1.96
N THR A 223 -28.53 5.60 1.84
CA THR A 223 -28.73 6.51 0.71
C THR A 223 -28.22 5.90 -0.61
N GLU A 224 -27.06 5.22 -0.58
CA GLU A 224 -26.58 4.38 -1.69
C GLU A 224 -27.61 3.33 -2.11
N ARG A 225 -28.31 2.71 -1.16
CA ARG A 225 -29.31 1.67 -1.42
C ARG A 225 -30.56 2.22 -2.10
N ILE A 226 -30.97 3.46 -1.82
CA ILE A 226 -32.25 4.01 -2.30
C ILE A 226 -32.20 4.73 -3.64
N ALA A 227 -31.14 5.48 -3.95
CA ALA A 227 -31.06 6.25 -5.20
C ALA A 227 -29.61 6.57 -5.64
N SER A 228 -29.44 7.02 -6.88
CA SER A 228 -28.15 7.50 -7.42
C SER A 228 -28.07 9.03 -7.53
N VAL A 229 -29.21 9.72 -7.35
CA VAL A 229 -29.32 11.17 -7.33
C VAL A 229 -30.07 11.58 -6.07
N HIS A 230 -29.48 12.51 -5.32
CA HIS A 230 -30.07 13.03 -4.08
C HIS A 230 -30.08 14.55 -4.10
N LEU A 231 -31.18 15.11 -3.58
CA LEU A 231 -31.42 16.55 -3.46
C LEU A 231 -31.37 16.92 -1.98
N ILE A 232 -30.46 17.83 -1.62
CA ILE A 232 -30.18 18.21 -0.23
C ILE A 232 -30.10 19.74 -0.02
N GLY A 233 -30.09 20.16 1.25
CA GLY A 233 -30.02 21.57 1.67
C GLY A 233 -28.93 21.87 2.71
N HIS A 234 -29.19 22.86 3.58
CA HIS A 234 -28.47 23.22 4.82
C HIS A 234 -27.17 24.03 4.66
N GLU A 235 -26.30 23.70 3.70
CA GLU A 235 -24.99 24.39 3.60
C GLU A 235 -25.08 25.79 2.94
N HIS A 236 -26.28 26.25 2.53
CA HIS A 236 -26.58 27.53 1.85
C HIS A 236 -25.77 27.81 0.55
N VAL A 237 -24.90 26.89 0.14
CA VAL A 237 -24.04 26.98 -1.04
C VAL A 237 -24.49 25.95 -2.08
N ASN A 238 -24.55 26.40 -3.35
CA ASN A 238 -24.78 25.53 -4.48
C ASN A 238 -23.53 24.70 -4.77
N GLU A 239 -23.56 23.44 -4.37
CA GLU A 239 -22.50 22.48 -4.64
C GLU A 239 -23.04 21.22 -5.31
N PHE A 240 -22.29 20.75 -6.31
CA PHE A 240 -22.47 19.44 -6.89
C PHE A 240 -21.20 18.63 -6.65
N TYR A 241 -21.34 17.50 -5.98
CA TYR A 241 -20.25 16.54 -5.88
C TYR A 241 -20.76 15.13 -6.16
N THR A 242 -19.92 14.37 -6.86
CA THR A 242 -20.14 12.94 -7.08
C THR A 242 -19.35 12.19 -6.03
N ILE A 243 -20.05 11.53 -5.11
CA ILE A 243 -19.40 10.55 -4.23
C ILE A 243 -19.24 9.27 -5.05
N LYS A 244 -17.99 8.88 -5.24
CA LYS A 244 -17.66 7.57 -5.77
C LYS A 244 -17.34 6.67 -4.59
N ASN A 245 -18.22 5.72 -4.31
CA ASN A 245 -17.87 4.66 -3.40
C ASN A 245 -16.91 3.73 -4.15
N ASN A 246 -15.61 3.80 -3.83
CA ASN A 246 -14.61 2.94 -4.44
C ASN A 246 -14.83 1.45 -4.13
N ILE A 247 -15.76 1.12 -3.22
CA ILE A 247 -16.16 -0.22 -2.85
C ILE A 247 -17.37 -0.71 -3.66
N THR A 248 -18.33 0.13 -4.02
CA THR A 248 -19.48 -0.35 -4.81
C THR A 248 -19.44 0.09 -6.27
N THR A 249 -18.50 0.96 -6.63
CA THR A 249 -18.41 1.70 -7.90
C THR A 249 -19.62 2.60 -8.20
N ASP A 250 -20.61 2.61 -7.32
CA ASP A 250 -21.77 3.49 -7.39
C ASP A 250 -21.29 4.94 -7.41
N LYS A 251 -21.86 5.69 -8.36
CA LYS A 251 -21.73 7.13 -8.43
C LYS A 251 -22.99 7.72 -7.86
N ILE A 252 -22.87 8.30 -6.68
CA ILE A 252 -23.95 9.07 -6.08
C ILE A 252 -23.74 10.52 -6.47
N ASN A 253 -24.74 11.11 -7.11
CA ASN A 253 -24.75 12.53 -7.40
C ASN A 253 -25.55 13.23 -6.30
N ILE A 254 -24.89 14.13 -5.58
CA ILE A 254 -25.53 14.96 -4.55
C ILE A 254 -25.62 16.38 -5.08
N VAL A 255 -26.84 16.91 -5.07
CA VAL A 255 -27.16 18.27 -5.47
C VAL A 255 -27.55 19.03 -4.21
N SER A 256 -26.66 19.90 -3.74
CA SER A 256 -26.96 20.86 -2.67
C SER A 256 -27.52 22.13 -3.28
N GLY A 257 -28.74 22.48 -2.92
CA GLY A 257 -29.41 23.67 -3.48
C GLY A 257 -28.87 24.97 -2.90
N LYS A 258 -29.01 26.07 -3.66
CA LYS A 258 -28.73 27.42 -3.15
C LYS A 258 -29.85 27.91 -2.23
N VAL A 259 -29.50 28.71 -1.22
CA VAL A 259 -30.47 29.43 -0.37
C VAL A 259 -31.48 30.21 -1.24
N PHE A 260 -32.78 29.94 -1.06
CA PHE A 260 -33.81 30.62 -1.84
C PHE A 260 -34.10 32.00 -1.29
N ASN A 261 -34.13 32.15 0.03
CA ASN A 261 -34.32 33.43 0.67
C ASN A 261 -33.62 33.46 2.03
N GLU A 262 -32.89 34.55 2.27
CA GLU A 262 -32.34 34.85 3.58
C GLU A 262 -32.60 36.33 3.90
N ASP A 263 -33.35 36.59 4.97
CA ASP A 263 -33.72 37.97 5.35
C ASP A 263 -32.50 38.84 5.66
N SER A 264 -31.38 38.23 6.09
CA SER A 264 -30.10 38.90 6.33
C SER A 264 -29.39 39.33 5.04
N LEU A 265 -29.66 38.64 3.92
CA LEU A 265 -29.02 38.78 2.62
C LEU A 265 -30.07 38.81 1.50
N PRO A 266 -30.91 39.86 1.40
CA PRO A 266 -32.08 39.89 0.51
C PRO A 266 -31.75 39.76 -0.99
N ASN A 267 -30.50 40.07 -1.37
CA ASN A 267 -29.98 39.94 -2.73
C ASN A 267 -29.49 38.52 -3.06
N GLU A 268 -29.35 37.64 -2.06
CA GLU A 268 -29.00 36.24 -2.26
C GLU A 268 -30.28 35.41 -2.38
N SER A 269 -30.43 34.76 -3.53
CA SER A 269 -31.55 33.86 -3.80
C SER A 269 -31.18 32.96 -4.97
N GLY A 270 -31.54 31.69 -4.90
CA GLY A 270 -31.40 30.74 -6.00
C GLY A 270 -32.28 29.52 -5.86
N PHE A 271 -32.33 28.73 -6.93
CA PHE A 271 -33.03 27.45 -7.00
C PHE A 271 -32.52 26.65 -8.20
N GLU A 272 -32.87 25.38 -8.27
CA GLU A 272 -32.42 24.48 -9.33
C GLU A 272 -33.61 23.91 -10.12
N THR A 273 -33.38 23.67 -11.41
CA THR A 273 -34.28 22.89 -12.25
C THR A 273 -33.56 21.66 -12.78
N ILE A 274 -34.27 20.53 -12.80
CA ILE A 274 -33.77 19.28 -13.38
C ILE A 274 -34.79 18.77 -14.37
N ILE A 275 -34.37 18.60 -15.63
CA ILE A 275 -35.19 17.96 -16.66
C ILE A 275 -34.67 16.55 -16.87
N VAL A 276 -35.47 15.54 -16.52
CA VAL A 276 -35.07 14.13 -16.58
C VAL A 276 -35.76 13.45 -17.75
N ASP A 277 -34.99 12.85 -18.65
CA ASP A 277 -35.48 11.89 -19.64
C ASP A 277 -35.63 10.52 -18.96
N ILE A 278 -36.87 10.14 -18.64
CA ILE A 278 -37.23 8.91 -17.93
C ILE A 278 -36.66 7.68 -18.66
N ASP A 279 -36.81 7.62 -19.99
CA ASP A 279 -36.44 6.43 -20.76
C ASP A 279 -34.93 6.19 -20.72
N LYS A 280 -34.15 7.28 -20.78
CA LYS A 280 -32.70 7.23 -20.70
C LYS A 280 -32.16 7.21 -19.27
N ARG A 281 -33.00 7.55 -18.29
CA ARG A 281 -32.60 7.81 -16.90
C ARG A 281 -31.45 8.82 -16.81
N GLU A 282 -31.50 9.84 -17.64
CA GLU A 282 -30.52 10.93 -17.67
C GLU A 282 -31.24 12.26 -17.47
N GLY A 283 -30.62 13.21 -16.78
CA GLY A 283 -31.19 14.54 -16.62
C GLY A 283 -30.19 15.67 -16.78
N GLY A 284 -30.70 16.86 -17.07
CA GLY A 284 -29.92 18.10 -17.09
C GLY A 284 -30.26 18.95 -15.86
N LEU A 285 -29.25 19.23 -15.04
CA LEU A 285 -29.32 20.18 -13.91
C LEU A 285 -28.96 21.58 -14.41
N LYS A 286 -29.81 22.55 -14.09
CA LYS A 286 -29.55 23.99 -14.20
C LYS A 286 -29.72 24.66 -12.85
N THR A 287 -28.84 25.61 -12.52
CA THR A 287 -29.02 26.45 -11.33
C THR A 287 -29.34 27.88 -11.71
N TYR A 288 -30.23 28.50 -10.95
CA TYR A 288 -30.64 29.88 -11.07
C TYR A 288 -30.15 30.68 -9.88
N SER A 289 -29.58 31.86 -10.14
CA SER A 289 -29.20 32.83 -9.10
C SER A 289 -29.79 34.18 -9.41
N TRP A 290 -30.31 34.85 -8.37
CA TRP A 290 -30.86 36.19 -8.46
C TRP A 290 -29.77 37.20 -8.82
N ASP A 291 -30.04 38.00 -9.85
CA ASP A 291 -29.20 39.13 -10.25
C ASP A 291 -30.10 40.32 -10.57
N LYS A 292 -30.20 41.23 -9.59
CA LYS A 292 -30.99 42.46 -9.58
C LYS A 292 -32.50 42.23 -9.72
N ASP A 293 -32.94 41.87 -10.93
CA ASP A 293 -34.36 41.77 -11.32
C ASP A 293 -34.72 40.39 -11.91
N ILE A 294 -33.73 39.59 -12.29
CA ILE A 294 -33.95 38.31 -12.97
C ILE A 294 -33.14 37.18 -12.33
N TYR A 295 -33.64 35.95 -12.48
CA TYR A 295 -32.83 34.77 -12.19
C TYR A 295 -31.98 34.42 -13.42
N LYS A 296 -30.66 34.53 -13.28
CA LYS A 296 -29.73 34.09 -14.32
C LYS A 296 -29.45 32.60 -14.16
N SER A 297 -29.67 31.84 -15.24
CA SER A 297 -29.24 30.45 -15.31
C SER A 297 -27.71 30.40 -15.40
N SER A 298 -27.11 29.55 -14.60
CA SER A 298 -25.70 29.20 -14.67
C SER A 298 -25.59 27.67 -14.65
N TYR A 299 -24.56 27.16 -15.33
CA TYR A 299 -24.10 25.78 -15.21
C TYR A 299 -25.08 24.67 -15.66
N ASN A 300 -24.74 23.95 -16.73
CA ASN A 300 -25.45 22.73 -17.14
C ASN A 300 -24.60 21.51 -16.75
N LYS A 301 -25.11 20.67 -15.83
CA LYS A 301 -24.52 19.36 -15.54
C LYS A 301 -25.45 18.25 -15.98
N LYS A 302 -24.88 17.14 -16.45
CA LYS A 302 -25.62 15.90 -16.71
C LYS A 302 -25.69 15.07 -15.43
N LEU A 303 -26.89 14.60 -15.11
CA LEU A 303 -27.19 13.66 -14.04
C LEU A 303 -27.49 12.30 -14.65
N ASN A 304 -27.02 11.24 -14.00
CA ASN A 304 -27.37 9.87 -14.35
C ASN A 304 -28.15 9.26 -13.19
N PHE A 305 -29.37 8.83 -13.47
CA PHE A 305 -30.30 8.18 -12.53
C PHE A 305 -30.26 6.65 -12.68
N PHE A 306 -29.31 6.12 -13.46
CA PHE A 306 -29.02 4.70 -13.52
C PHE A 306 -28.26 4.25 -12.28
N LYS A 307 -28.80 3.24 -11.60
CA LYS A 307 -28.11 2.50 -10.56
C LYS A 307 -27.56 1.23 -11.19
N ASP A 308 -26.25 1.00 -11.10
CA ASP A 308 -25.69 -0.32 -11.38
C ASP A 308 -26.32 -1.28 -10.36
N SER A 309 -27.27 -2.09 -10.82
CA SER A 309 -27.94 -3.10 -10.00
C SER A 309 -26.95 -4.23 -9.71
N HIS A 310 -26.03 -3.97 -8.79
CA HIS A 310 -24.96 -4.90 -8.45
C HIS A 310 -24.95 -5.27 -6.97
N LYS A 311 -26.11 -5.51 -6.35
CA LYS A 311 -26.20 -6.44 -5.20
C LYS A 311 -27.50 -7.23 -5.23
N LYS A 312 -27.49 -8.36 -5.93
CA LYS A 312 -28.52 -9.42 -5.81
C LYS A 312 -28.40 -10.18 -4.46
N PHE A 313 -27.25 -10.09 -3.79
CA PHE A 313 -26.95 -10.77 -2.53
C PHE A 313 -26.29 -9.80 -1.55
N GLU A 314 -26.75 -9.85 -0.29
CA GLU A 314 -26.21 -9.06 0.82
C GLU A 314 -25.13 -9.86 1.58
N PHE A 315 -24.13 -9.19 2.15
CA PHE A 315 -22.92 -9.81 2.68
C PHE A 315 -22.89 -9.80 4.20
N ASN A 316 -22.32 -10.83 4.80
CA ASN A 316 -22.06 -10.84 6.23
C ASN A 316 -20.93 -9.86 6.58
N SER A 317 -21.25 -8.80 7.34
CA SER A 317 -20.32 -7.73 7.71
C SER A 317 -19.15 -8.21 8.58
N ASP A 318 -19.39 -9.17 9.48
CA ASP A 318 -18.33 -9.77 10.31
C ASP A 318 -17.33 -10.57 9.46
N PHE A 319 -17.82 -11.26 8.42
CA PHE A 319 -16.95 -11.98 7.50
C PHE A 319 -16.05 -11.02 6.71
N ILE A 320 -16.63 -9.93 6.17
CA ILE A 320 -15.85 -8.89 5.47
C ILE A 320 -14.82 -8.24 6.39
N LYS A 321 -15.21 -7.94 7.63
CA LYS A 321 -14.31 -7.40 8.64
C LYS A 321 -13.13 -8.35 8.93
N ASN A 322 -13.39 -9.65 9.06
CA ASN A 322 -12.34 -10.66 9.26
C ASN A 322 -11.36 -10.75 8.08
N LEU A 323 -11.84 -10.61 6.85
CA LEU A 323 -10.98 -10.58 5.65
C LEU A 323 -10.06 -9.36 5.61
N ASP A 324 -10.53 -8.23 6.14
CA ASP A 324 -9.80 -6.97 6.17
C ASP A 324 -8.99 -6.77 7.47
N GLU A 325 -8.92 -7.79 8.34
CA GLU A 325 -8.13 -7.78 9.57
C GLU A 325 -6.69 -8.22 9.32
N ILE A 326 -5.73 -7.51 9.93
CA ILE A 326 -4.33 -7.93 9.94
C ILE A 326 -4.16 -9.01 11.00
N LYS A 327 -3.77 -10.22 10.57
CA LYS A 327 -3.59 -11.40 11.43
C LYS A 327 -2.26 -11.46 12.19
N ILE A 328 -1.45 -10.41 12.09
CA ILE A 328 -0.19 -10.24 12.81
C ILE A 328 -0.32 -9.10 13.83
N PRO A 329 0.38 -9.15 14.99
CA PRO A 329 0.33 -8.11 16.02
C PRO A 329 1.08 -6.86 15.57
N LEU A 330 0.51 -6.16 14.59
CA LEU A 330 1.06 -4.94 14.00
C LEU A 330 0.46 -3.72 14.68
N THR A 331 1.32 -2.89 15.27
CA THR A 331 0.93 -1.58 15.79
C THR A 331 1.71 -0.51 15.04
N ILE A 332 1.01 0.47 14.46
CA ILE A 332 1.63 1.54 13.66
C ILE A 332 1.32 2.88 14.32
N GLY A 333 2.36 3.54 14.85
CA GLY A 333 2.22 4.79 15.58
C GLY A 333 1.26 4.68 16.77
N GLU A 334 0.35 5.66 16.91
CA GLU A 334 -0.68 5.67 17.95
C GLU A 334 -1.95 4.86 17.56
N ARG A 335 -2.02 4.35 16.33
CA ARG A 335 -3.20 3.65 15.82
C ARG A 335 -3.21 2.19 16.27
N ARG A 336 -4.21 1.84 17.10
CA ARG A 336 -4.40 0.47 17.61
C ARG A 336 -5.06 -0.51 16.63
N LYS A 337 -5.65 -0.03 15.52
CA LYS A 337 -6.34 -0.89 14.54
C LYS A 337 -6.06 -0.42 13.11
N VAL A 338 -5.23 -1.17 12.39
CA VAL A 338 -4.91 -0.98 10.97
C VAL A 338 -5.58 -2.11 10.18
N LYS A 339 -6.20 -1.79 9.04
CA LYS A 339 -6.83 -2.80 8.18
C LYS A 339 -5.84 -3.36 7.17
N LEU A 340 -6.09 -4.58 6.70
CA LEU A 340 -5.26 -5.20 5.66
C LEU A 340 -5.25 -4.34 4.40
N SER A 341 -6.40 -3.82 3.98
CA SER A 341 -6.55 -2.95 2.82
C SER A 341 -5.75 -1.64 2.91
N ASP A 342 -5.45 -1.15 4.12
CA ASP A 342 -4.65 0.07 4.32
C ASP A 342 -3.17 -0.14 3.95
N ILE A 343 -2.64 -1.35 4.17
CA ILE A 343 -1.19 -1.65 4.08
C ILE A 343 -0.83 -2.61 2.94
N PHE A 344 -1.78 -3.37 2.39
CA PHE A 344 -1.51 -4.45 1.46
C PHE A 344 -0.98 -4.00 0.09
N ILE A 345 0.14 -4.60 -0.34
CA ILE A 345 0.71 -4.45 -1.69
C ILE A 345 0.54 -5.78 -2.43
N PHE A 346 0.01 -5.75 -3.65
CA PHE A 346 -0.08 -6.94 -4.50
C PHE A 346 1.33 -7.49 -4.77
N PRO A 347 1.63 -8.78 -4.51
CA PRO A 347 2.91 -9.38 -4.84
C PRO A 347 3.10 -9.62 -6.35
N HIS A 348 4.34 -9.83 -6.78
CA HIS A 348 4.62 -10.48 -8.07
C HIS A 348 4.49 -12.00 -7.94
N LEU A 349 4.10 -12.64 -9.04
CA LEU A 349 3.90 -14.07 -9.16
C LEU A 349 4.84 -14.63 -10.22
N ASP A 350 5.66 -15.62 -9.86
CA ASP A 350 6.52 -16.37 -10.79
C ASP A 350 5.79 -17.63 -11.27
N THR A 351 5.87 -17.97 -12.55
CA THR A 351 5.30 -19.24 -13.06
C THR A 351 6.13 -20.45 -12.63
N ILE A 352 5.48 -21.52 -12.17
CA ILE A 352 6.15 -22.74 -11.70
C ILE A 352 6.56 -23.67 -12.87
N ASN A 353 5.86 -23.62 -14.01
CA ASN A 353 6.09 -24.53 -15.16
C ASN A 353 6.25 -23.80 -16.50
N SER A 354 7.48 -23.42 -16.85
CA SER A 354 7.82 -23.19 -18.27
C SER A 354 9.13 -23.89 -18.61
N ASP A 355 9.06 -25.08 -19.21
CA ASP A 355 10.19 -25.76 -19.86
C ASP A 355 10.87 -24.89 -20.93
N THR A 356 10.20 -23.83 -21.36
CA THR A 356 10.80 -22.75 -22.12
C THR A 356 11.43 -21.73 -21.17
N LYS A 357 12.77 -21.66 -21.18
CA LYS A 357 13.59 -20.56 -20.65
C LYS A 357 13.24 -19.22 -21.33
N ILE A 358 12.02 -18.72 -21.13
CA ILE A 358 11.60 -17.41 -21.63
C ILE A 358 11.80 -16.40 -20.49
N LEU A 359 12.49 -15.34 -20.85
CA LEU A 359 13.27 -14.46 -19.99
C LEU A 359 12.44 -13.48 -19.14
N GLU A 360 11.10 -13.58 -19.06
CA GLU A 360 10.20 -12.57 -18.44
C GLU A 360 8.89 -13.14 -17.83
N ASN A 361 8.89 -14.26 -17.12
CA ASN A 361 7.64 -14.88 -16.62
C ASN A 361 7.23 -14.49 -15.19
N TYR A 362 7.30 -13.22 -14.81
CA TYR A 362 6.65 -12.76 -13.57
C TYR A 362 5.54 -11.75 -13.87
N GLN A 363 4.40 -11.92 -13.20
CA GLN A 363 3.22 -11.10 -13.39
C GLN A 363 2.79 -10.44 -12.09
N ASP A 364 2.26 -9.23 -12.15
CA ASP A 364 1.66 -8.62 -10.97
C ASP A 364 0.34 -9.32 -10.64
N SER A 365 0.20 -9.79 -9.39
CA SER A 365 -1.04 -10.41 -8.92
C SER A 365 -2.24 -9.46 -8.97
N GLU A 366 -2.02 -8.14 -9.07
CA GLU A 366 -3.09 -7.17 -9.33
C GLU A 366 -3.85 -7.50 -10.63
N SER A 367 -3.20 -8.10 -11.63
CA SER A 367 -3.86 -8.49 -12.89
C SER A 367 -4.87 -9.65 -12.74
N ILE A 368 -4.91 -10.33 -11.58
CA ILE A 368 -6.01 -11.25 -11.22
C ILE A 368 -7.33 -10.49 -11.10
N ILE A 369 -7.29 -9.23 -10.68
CA ILE A 369 -8.47 -8.37 -10.55
C ILE A 369 -9.08 -8.05 -11.93
N ASP A 370 -8.23 -7.93 -12.96
CA ASP A 370 -8.63 -7.59 -14.34
C ASP A 370 -9.16 -8.77 -15.17
N ASN A 371 -9.39 -9.95 -14.56
CA ASN A 371 -9.80 -11.19 -15.26
C ASN A 371 -8.80 -11.66 -16.35
N LYS A 372 -7.52 -11.30 -16.21
CA LYS A 372 -6.45 -11.71 -17.15
C LYS A 372 -5.88 -13.11 -16.87
N PHE A 373 -6.30 -13.75 -15.78
CA PHE A 373 -5.88 -15.10 -15.40
C PHE A 373 -6.97 -16.13 -15.71
N SER A 374 -6.56 -17.29 -16.22
CA SER A 374 -7.36 -18.52 -16.15
C SER A 374 -7.32 -19.08 -14.72
N HIS A 375 -8.05 -20.17 -14.45
CA HIS A 375 -7.94 -20.90 -13.18
C HIS A 375 -6.47 -21.09 -12.76
N CYS A 376 -6.15 -20.83 -11.51
CA CYS A 376 -4.76 -20.85 -11.07
C CYS A 376 -4.54 -21.45 -9.68
N VAL A 377 -3.32 -21.95 -9.47
CA VAL A 377 -2.81 -22.43 -8.19
C VAL A 377 -1.65 -21.53 -7.79
N ILE A 378 -1.74 -20.96 -6.59
CA ILE A 378 -0.67 -20.19 -5.96
C ILE A 378 -0.02 -21.05 -4.89
N ALA A 379 1.18 -21.53 -5.18
CA ALA A 379 2.01 -22.24 -4.22
C ALA A 379 2.92 -21.27 -3.47
N GLY A 380 3.34 -21.67 -2.28
CA GLY A 380 4.44 -21.03 -1.58
C GLY A 380 4.44 -21.35 -0.09
N ASP A 381 5.52 -20.99 0.58
CA ASP A 381 5.74 -21.31 1.98
C ASP A 381 4.78 -20.58 2.90
N ASP A 382 4.78 -20.94 4.18
CA ASP A 382 3.95 -20.29 5.18
C ASP A 382 4.35 -18.82 5.36
N GLN A 383 3.35 -17.97 5.67
CA GLN A 383 3.54 -16.56 6.03
C GLN A 383 4.01 -15.62 4.91
N ILE A 384 4.11 -16.10 3.66
CA ILE A 384 4.46 -15.26 2.50
C ILE A 384 3.32 -14.34 2.02
N GLY A 385 2.10 -14.51 2.54
CA GLY A 385 0.94 -13.66 2.24
C GLY A 385 -0.15 -14.27 1.34
N LYS A 386 -0.18 -15.59 1.13
CA LYS A 386 -1.21 -16.29 0.33
C LYS A 386 -2.64 -15.91 0.76
N SER A 387 -3.00 -16.14 2.03
CA SER A 387 -4.33 -15.81 2.55
C SER A 387 -4.67 -14.32 2.46
N SER A 388 -3.68 -13.44 2.65
CA SER A 388 -3.86 -11.98 2.50
C SER A 388 -4.17 -11.62 1.05
N LEU A 389 -3.49 -12.23 0.08
CA LEU A 389 -3.77 -12.05 -1.35
C LEU A 389 -5.19 -12.52 -1.69
N LEU A 390 -5.60 -13.71 -1.24
CA LEU A 390 -6.96 -14.22 -1.46
C LEU A 390 -8.02 -13.30 -0.85
N SER A 391 -7.79 -12.79 0.36
CA SER A 391 -8.69 -11.84 1.03
C SER A 391 -8.83 -10.54 0.24
N MET A 392 -7.72 -10.00 -0.28
CA MET A 392 -7.75 -8.79 -1.10
C MET A 392 -8.35 -9.01 -2.48
N ILE A 393 -8.18 -10.17 -3.10
CA ILE A 393 -8.88 -10.55 -4.34
C ILE A 393 -10.38 -10.63 -4.07
N TYR A 394 -10.80 -11.28 -2.98
CA TYR A 394 -12.21 -11.35 -2.58
C TYR A 394 -12.80 -9.95 -2.46
N LEU A 395 -12.17 -9.08 -1.67
CA LEU A 395 -12.64 -7.72 -1.46
C LEU A 395 -12.71 -6.95 -2.77
N ASN A 396 -11.69 -6.98 -3.64
CA ASN A 396 -11.71 -6.23 -4.89
C ASN A 396 -12.73 -6.77 -5.92
N LYS A 397 -12.91 -8.09 -6.02
CA LYS A 397 -13.89 -8.68 -6.94
C LYS A 397 -15.31 -8.37 -6.53
N LEU A 398 -15.55 -8.38 -5.23
CA LEU A 398 -16.80 -7.90 -4.66
C LEU A 398 -17.08 -6.45 -5.07
N LYS A 399 -16.06 -5.58 -5.08
CA LYS A 399 -16.23 -4.18 -5.50
C LYS A 399 -16.62 -4.02 -6.98
N ASN A 400 -16.21 -4.97 -7.81
CA ASN A 400 -16.48 -4.97 -9.25
C ASN A 400 -17.79 -5.71 -9.62
N GLY A 401 -18.67 -5.97 -8.65
CA GLY A 401 -19.96 -6.64 -8.90
C GLY A 401 -19.83 -8.12 -9.29
N VAL A 402 -18.76 -8.79 -8.85
CA VAL A 402 -18.56 -10.23 -8.91
C VAL A 402 -18.78 -10.82 -7.51
N PHE A 403 -19.37 -12.02 -7.41
CA PHE A 403 -19.74 -12.64 -6.14
C PHE A 403 -18.77 -13.80 -5.79
N PRO A 404 -17.66 -13.50 -5.09
CA PRO A 404 -16.67 -14.50 -4.70
C PRO A 404 -17.18 -15.42 -3.59
N LEU A 405 -16.76 -16.68 -3.63
CA LEU A 405 -16.95 -17.62 -2.53
C LEU A 405 -15.60 -18.12 -2.03
N MET A 406 -15.36 -18.00 -0.72
CA MET A 406 -14.11 -18.44 -0.06
C MET A 406 -14.31 -19.75 0.71
N ILE A 407 -13.42 -20.72 0.51
CA ILE A 407 -13.42 -22.01 1.21
C ILE A 407 -12.01 -22.26 1.75
N THR A 408 -11.89 -22.85 2.94
CA THR A 408 -10.59 -23.32 3.44
C THR A 408 -10.46 -24.83 3.25
N GLY A 409 -9.27 -25.36 2.97
CA GLY A 409 -9.05 -26.81 2.79
C GLY A 409 -9.60 -27.67 3.94
N LYS A 410 -9.55 -27.16 5.18
CA LYS A 410 -10.13 -27.80 6.39
C LYS A 410 -11.66 -27.96 6.35
N ASP A 411 -12.37 -27.15 5.57
CA ASP A 411 -13.82 -27.16 5.44
C ASP A 411 -14.29 -28.24 4.44
N ILE A 412 -13.38 -28.78 3.62
CA ILE A 412 -13.66 -29.84 2.65
C ILE A 412 -13.65 -31.19 3.37
N LYS A 413 -14.82 -31.56 3.93
CA LYS A 413 -14.99 -32.78 4.75
C LYS A 413 -15.82 -33.87 4.10
N GLU A 414 -16.45 -33.59 2.97
CA GLU A 414 -17.31 -34.51 2.23
C GLU A 414 -17.15 -34.30 0.72
N LEU A 415 -17.65 -35.23 -0.09
CA LEU A 415 -17.53 -35.17 -1.57
C LEU A 415 -18.68 -34.42 -2.23
N ASP A 416 -19.73 -34.10 -1.49
CA ASP A 416 -20.87 -33.33 -1.98
C ASP A 416 -20.50 -31.85 -2.09
N PHE A 417 -20.10 -31.43 -3.29
CA PHE A 417 -19.69 -30.05 -3.55
C PHE A 417 -20.82 -29.05 -3.28
N ASN A 418 -22.09 -29.40 -3.51
CA ASN A 418 -23.20 -28.47 -3.28
C ASN A 418 -23.35 -28.15 -1.80
N LYS A 419 -23.17 -29.15 -0.92
CA LYS A 419 -23.15 -28.92 0.53
C LYS A 419 -21.98 -28.06 0.96
N ILE A 420 -20.79 -28.26 0.37
CA ILE A 420 -19.62 -27.42 0.67
C ILE A 420 -19.91 -25.97 0.27
N LEU A 421 -20.38 -25.74 -0.96
CA LEU A 421 -20.69 -24.40 -1.48
C LEU A 421 -21.80 -23.73 -0.66
N LYS A 422 -22.88 -24.45 -0.32
CA LYS A 422 -23.99 -23.91 0.48
C LYS A 422 -23.55 -23.48 1.87
N ARG A 423 -22.75 -24.32 2.55
CA ARG A 423 -22.18 -23.99 3.87
C ARG A 423 -21.25 -22.78 3.79
N ALA A 424 -20.41 -22.71 2.76
CA ALA A 424 -19.55 -21.56 2.53
C ALA A 424 -20.37 -20.29 2.28
N PHE A 425 -21.43 -20.37 1.47
CA PHE A 425 -22.29 -19.25 1.11
C PHE A 425 -23.04 -18.71 2.33
N ARG A 426 -23.63 -19.60 3.14
CA ARG A 426 -24.29 -19.26 4.41
C ARG A 426 -23.38 -18.51 5.39
N ARG A 427 -22.07 -18.82 5.40
CA ARG A 427 -21.10 -18.12 6.26
C ARG A 427 -20.80 -16.70 5.75
N GLN A 428 -20.90 -16.46 4.45
CA GLN A 428 -20.37 -15.27 3.78
C GLN A 428 -21.45 -14.26 3.38
N TYR A 429 -22.69 -14.71 3.23
CA TYR A 429 -23.83 -13.95 2.74
C TYR A 429 -25.02 -14.02 3.69
N ILE A 430 -25.78 -12.94 3.78
CA ILE A 430 -27.01 -12.86 4.57
C ILE A 430 -28.12 -13.66 3.88
N ASN A 431 -28.99 -14.30 4.66
CA ASN A 431 -30.06 -15.20 4.19
C ASN A 431 -29.54 -16.30 3.25
N GLY A 432 -28.32 -16.80 3.51
CA GLY A 432 -27.62 -17.68 2.59
C GLY A 432 -28.35 -18.99 2.27
N ASP A 433 -29.18 -19.52 3.17
CA ASP A 433 -29.95 -20.76 2.91
C ASP A 433 -31.08 -20.55 1.89
N GLU A 434 -31.71 -19.37 1.88
CA GLU A 434 -32.80 -18.97 0.97
C GLU A 434 -32.26 -18.53 -0.39
N ASN A 435 -31.10 -17.86 -0.39
CA ASN A 435 -30.53 -17.23 -1.57
C ASN A 435 -29.52 -18.12 -2.33
N PHE A 436 -29.16 -19.29 -1.80
CA PHE A 436 -28.14 -20.14 -2.43
C PHE A 436 -28.57 -20.61 -3.84
N ASP A 437 -29.81 -21.03 -4.02
CA ASP A 437 -30.28 -21.51 -5.33
C ASP A 437 -30.25 -20.37 -6.38
N ALA A 438 -30.56 -19.15 -5.95
CA ALA A 438 -30.43 -17.96 -6.79
C ALA A 438 -28.97 -17.63 -7.12
N TYR A 439 -28.04 -17.85 -6.19
CA TYR A 439 -26.60 -17.71 -6.42
C TYR A 439 -26.11 -18.74 -7.44
N GLN A 440 -26.55 -19.99 -7.34
CA GLN A 440 -26.17 -21.04 -8.28
C GLN A 440 -26.57 -20.71 -9.72
N GLN A 441 -27.71 -20.06 -9.90
CA GLN A 441 -28.26 -19.63 -11.19
C GLN A 441 -27.59 -18.38 -11.78
N LEU A 442 -26.67 -17.72 -11.07
CA LEU A 442 -25.90 -16.62 -11.65
C LEU A 442 -25.08 -17.08 -12.86
N ASP A 443 -24.86 -16.14 -13.78
CA ASP A 443 -23.90 -16.32 -14.86
C ASP A 443 -22.50 -16.64 -14.31
N LYS A 444 -21.75 -17.47 -15.05
CA LYS A 444 -20.40 -17.88 -14.69
C LYS A 444 -19.49 -16.68 -14.45
N SER A 445 -19.58 -15.63 -15.29
CA SER A 445 -18.83 -14.36 -15.20
C SER A 445 -19.08 -13.55 -13.93
N LYS A 446 -20.10 -13.93 -13.14
CA LYS A 446 -20.42 -13.26 -11.88
C LYS A 446 -20.00 -14.07 -10.66
N LYS A 447 -19.35 -15.23 -10.84
CA LYS A 447 -18.94 -16.12 -9.76
C LYS A 447 -17.47 -16.46 -9.85
N ILE A 448 -16.77 -16.30 -8.72
CA ILE A 448 -15.40 -16.82 -8.56
C ILE A 448 -15.29 -17.66 -7.30
N LEU A 449 -14.39 -18.62 -7.30
CA LEU A 449 -14.11 -19.48 -6.16
C LEU A 449 -12.67 -19.30 -5.70
N LEU A 450 -12.50 -19.05 -4.41
CA LEU A 450 -11.20 -18.91 -3.76
C LEU A 450 -11.07 -20.03 -2.73
N VAL A 451 -10.00 -20.82 -2.83
CA VAL A 451 -9.74 -21.96 -1.95
C VAL A 451 -8.42 -21.74 -1.22
N ASP A 452 -8.48 -21.43 0.08
CA ASP A 452 -7.31 -21.16 0.90
C ASP A 452 -6.82 -22.42 1.65
N ASP A 453 -5.51 -22.51 1.88
CA ASP A 453 -4.82 -23.60 2.58
C ASP A 453 -5.26 -25.00 2.15
N TYR A 454 -5.20 -25.26 0.85
CA TYR A 454 -5.71 -26.50 0.29
C TYR A 454 -5.04 -27.77 0.82
N HIS A 455 -3.76 -27.67 1.18
CA HIS A 455 -2.96 -28.73 1.77
C HIS A 455 -3.55 -29.27 3.09
N HIS A 456 -4.48 -28.56 3.72
CA HIS A 456 -5.20 -29.06 4.90
C HIS A 456 -6.45 -29.90 4.59
N CYS A 457 -6.74 -30.15 3.30
CA CYS A 457 -7.79 -31.08 2.88
C CYS A 457 -7.42 -32.52 3.28
N LYS A 458 -8.35 -33.26 3.88
CA LYS A 458 -8.12 -34.63 4.36
C LYS A 458 -8.24 -35.70 3.26
N PHE A 459 -8.64 -35.32 2.05
CA PHE A 459 -8.88 -36.25 0.96
C PHE A 459 -7.60 -36.54 0.16
N PRO A 460 -7.45 -37.76 -0.40
CA PRO A 460 -6.37 -38.07 -1.32
C PRO A 460 -6.39 -37.21 -2.58
N ALA A 461 -5.23 -37.04 -3.21
CA ALA A 461 -5.01 -36.21 -4.40
C ALA A 461 -6.03 -36.44 -5.53
N ALA A 462 -6.37 -37.70 -5.78
CA ALA A 462 -7.29 -38.09 -6.84
C ALA A 462 -8.74 -37.62 -6.61
N VAL A 463 -9.10 -37.32 -5.36
CA VAL A 463 -10.49 -37.13 -4.94
C VAL A 463 -10.95 -35.66 -4.96
N VAL A 464 -10.35 -34.74 -4.23
CA VAL A 464 -9.18 -34.04 -4.74
C VAL A 464 -9.48 -33.37 -6.07
N TYR A 465 -8.72 -33.82 -7.06
CA TYR A 465 -8.85 -33.49 -8.48
C TYR A 465 -10.29 -33.50 -9.00
N LYS A 466 -11.09 -34.54 -8.69
CA LYS A 466 -12.48 -34.63 -9.20
C LYS A 466 -13.33 -33.46 -8.75
N VAL A 467 -13.20 -33.05 -7.49
CA VAL A 467 -13.94 -31.90 -6.94
C VAL A 467 -13.60 -30.61 -7.67
N LEU A 468 -12.31 -30.32 -7.92
CA LEU A 468 -11.91 -29.11 -8.65
C LEU A 468 -12.38 -29.14 -10.10
N LYS A 469 -12.27 -30.29 -10.78
CA LYS A 469 -12.75 -30.47 -12.15
C LYS A 469 -14.25 -30.23 -12.29
N GLU A 470 -15.04 -30.58 -11.27
CA GLU A 470 -16.48 -30.30 -11.22
C GLU A 470 -16.81 -28.84 -10.90
N LEU A 471 -15.93 -28.13 -10.20
CA LEU A 471 -16.13 -26.73 -9.80
C LEU A 471 -15.71 -25.74 -10.91
N MET A 472 -14.59 -25.96 -11.58
CA MET A 472 -14.06 -25.04 -12.60
C MET A 472 -15.08 -24.60 -13.67
N PRO A 473 -15.96 -25.47 -14.21
CA PRO A 473 -16.97 -25.06 -15.19
C PRO A 473 -18.00 -24.06 -14.65
N LYS A 474 -18.22 -23.99 -13.33
CA LYS A 474 -19.29 -23.21 -12.68
C LYS A 474 -18.88 -21.79 -12.27
N PHE A 475 -17.58 -21.51 -12.26
CA PHE A 475 -16.99 -20.25 -11.83
C PHE A 475 -16.13 -19.69 -12.95
N GLU A 476 -16.19 -18.38 -13.22
CA GLU A 476 -15.31 -17.73 -14.19
C GLU A 476 -13.84 -18.04 -13.87
N PHE A 477 -13.52 -17.98 -12.59
CA PHE A 477 -12.17 -18.12 -12.08
C PHE A 477 -12.18 -18.93 -10.78
N VAL A 478 -11.19 -19.82 -10.65
CA VAL A 478 -10.94 -20.61 -9.44
C VAL A 478 -9.48 -20.41 -9.08
N LEU A 479 -9.22 -19.92 -7.87
CA LEU A 479 -7.87 -19.73 -7.34
C LEU A 479 -7.70 -20.59 -6.10
N LEU A 480 -6.64 -21.39 -6.09
CA LEU A 480 -6.30 -22.25 -4.97
C LEU A 480 -4.94 -21.88 -4.40
N SER A 481 -4.82 -21.82 -3.07
CA SER A 481 -3.54 -21.65 -2.38
C SER A 481 -3.05 -22.98 -1.79
N ILE A 482 -1.75 -23.25 -1.91
CA ILE A 482 -1.14 -24.49 -1.40
C ILE A 482 0.27 -24.23 -0.85
N ASP A 483 0.72 -25.06 0.08
CA ASP A 483 2.11 -25.06 0.55
C ASP A 483 3.02 -25.62 -0.56
N SER A 484 4.18 -24.99 -0.79
CA SER A 484 5.16 -25.41 -1.83
C SER A 484 5.62 -26.84 -1.64
N ALA A 485 5.85 -27.25 -0.39
CA ALA A 485 6.42 -28.55 -0.05
C ALA A 485 5.37 -29.67 -0.04
N HIS A 486 4.10 -29.35 -0.32
CA HIS A 486 3.04 -30.34 -0.26
C HIS A 486 3.07 -31.27 -1.47
N SER A 487 3.07 -32.58 -1.21
CA SER A 487 3.10 -33.65 -2.22
C SER A 487 1.97 -33.62 -3.25
N LEU A 488 0.90 -32.84 -3.00
CA LEU A 488 -0.18 -32.62 -3.96
C LEU A 488 0.20 -31.70 -5.11
N LEU A 489 1.17 -30.78 -4.94
CA LEU A 489 1.49 -29.78 -5.96
C LEU A 489 1.95 -30.43 -7.29
N PRO A 490 2.90 -31.40 -7.31
CA PRO A 490 3.28 -32.10 -8.53
C PRO A 490 2.13 -32.87 -9.20
N VAL A 491 1.22 -33.41 -8.38
CA VAL A 491 0.04 -34.13 -8.88
C VAL A 491 -0.92 -33.16 -9.58
N LEU A 492 -1.19 -32.01 -8.96
CA LEU A 492 -2.03 -30.96 -9.57
C LEU A 492 -1.43 -30.46 -10.89
N GLN A 493 -0.12 -30.25 -10.95
CA GLN A 493 0.59 -29.82 -12.16
C GLN A 493 0.47 -30.82 -13.31
N THR A 494 0.52 -32.10 -13.01
CA THR A 494 0.41 -33.17 -14.01
C THR A 494 -1.03 -33.28 -14.55
N GLU A 495 -2.02 -33.17 -13.66
CA GLU A 495 -3.44 -33.38 -13.97
C GLU A 495 -4.12 -32.16 -14.60
N PHE A 496 -3.66 -30.93 -14.32
CA PHE A 496 -4.26 -29.70 -14.82
C PHE A 496 -3.34 -28.94 -15.80
N LYS A 497 -3.49 -29.21 -17.10
CA LYS A 497 -2.71 -28.52 -18.14
C LYS A 497 -3.17 -27.09 -18.43
N ASP A 498 -4.45 -26.79 -18.22
CA ASP A 498 -5.05 -25.48 -18.52
C ASP A 498 -5.07 -24.52 -17.30
N VAL A 499 -4.44 -24.93 -16.19
CA VAL A 499 -4.37 -24.16 -14.95
C VAL A 499 -2.99 -23.51 -14.82
N GLY A 500 -2.95 -22.21 -14.53
CA GLY A 500 -1.69 -21.52 -14.27
C GLY A 500 -1.14 -21.86 -12.88
N PHE A 501 0.12 -22.26 -12.80
CA PHE A 501 0.80 -22.52 -11.53
C PHE A 501 1.78 -21.40 -11.22
N TYR A 502 1.64 -20.78 -10.06
CA TYR A 502 2.40 -19.60 -9.67
C TYR A 502 2.97 -19.70 -8.26
N LYS A 503 4.13 -19.08 -8.01
CA LYS A 503 4.71 -18.88 -6.68
C LYS A 503 4.76 -17.38 -6.36
N ILE A 504 4.49 -17.01 -5.11
CA ILE A 504 4.64 -15.60 -4.66
C ILE A 504 6.13 -15.28 -4.53
N LYS A 505 6.57 -14.26 -5.29
CA LYS A 505 7.94 -13.76 -5.24
C LYS A 505 8.16 -12.84 -4.04
N PRO A 506 9.32 -12.90 -3.34
CA PRO A 506 9.71 -11.85 -2.41
C PRO A 506 9.64 -10.47 -3.05
N PHE A 507 9.39 -9.41 -2.28
CA PHE A 507 9.26 -8.07 -2.86
C PHE A 507 10.60 -7.60 -3.43
N GLY A 508 10.59 -7.12 -4.67
CA GLY A 508 11.68 -6.34 -5.24
C GLY A 508 11.83 -4.97 -4.56
N TYR A 509 12.85 -4.21 -4.93
CA TYR A 509 13.12 -2.85 -4.50
C TYR A 509 11.88 -1.94 -4.64
N SER A 510 11.14 -2.03 -5.75
CA SER A 510 9.96 -1.20 -5.97
C SER A 510 8.83 -1.52 -4.98
N LYS A 511 8.44 -2.79 -4.85
CA LYS A 511 7.36 -3.21 -3.94
C LYS A 511 7.73 -3.06 -2.46
N ARG A 512 9.00 -3.27 -2.10
CA ARG A 512 9.55 -2.95 -0.77
C ARG A 512 9.32 -1.47 -0.45
N ASN A 513 9.68 -0.58 -1.37
CA ASN A 513 9.50 0.86 -1.19
C ASN A 513 8.03 1.24 -1.03
N SER A 514 7.12 0.68 -1.84
CA SER A 514 5.68 0.96 -1.71
C SER A 514 5.09 0.51 -0.37
N LEU A 515 5.54 -0.63 0.18
CA LEU A 515 5.09 -1.10 1.49
C LEU A 515 5.58 -0.16 2.62
N ILE A 516 6.86 0.25 2.57
CA ILE A 516 7.45 1.16 3.55
C ILE A 516 6.80 2.55 3.47
N GLU A 517 6.50 3.03 2.27
CA GLU A 517 5.79 4.29 2.06
C GLU A 517 4.39 4.26 2.68
N ARG A 518 3.61 3.19 2.46
CA ARG A 518 2.30 3.02 3.10
C ARG A 518 2.41 2.91 4.62
N TYR A 519 3.41 2.21 5.13
CA TYR A 519 3.66 2.14 6.58
C TYR A 519 3.92 3.53 7.17
N ASN A 520 4.83 4.29 6.57
CA ASN A 520 5.17 5.65 6.99
C ASN A 520 3.97 6.60 6.90
N TYR A 521 3.13 6.42 5.89
CA TYR A 521 1.89 7.18 5.73
C TYR A 521 0.92 6.95 6.88
N LEU A 522 0.67 5.68 7.24
CA LEU A 522 -0.26 5.32 8.31
C LEU A 522 0.19 5.79 9.69
N LYS A 523 1.50 5.99 9.88
CA LYS A 523 2.11 6.48 11.12
C LYS A 523 1.76 7.94 11.44
N ARG A 524 1.47 8.79 10.44
CA ARG A 524 1.36 10.25 10.63
C ARG A 524 -0.08 10.72 10.86
N SER A 525 -0.22 11.82 11.60
CA SER A 525 -1.48 12.51 11.92
C SER A 525 -1.71 13.79 11.10
N SER A 526 -0.68 14.39 10.47
CA SER A 526 -0.82 15.52 9.53
C SER A 526 0.15 15.43 8.33
N TYR A 527 -0.26 16.04 7.21
CA TYR A 527 0.43 16.04 5.92
C TYR A 527 1.42 17.22 5.82
N HIS A 528 2.72 16.93 5.60
CA HIS A 528 3.70 17.90 5.10
C HIS A 528 4.62 17.24 4.07
N ASP A 529 4.57 17.68 2.81
CA ASP A 529 5.19 17.05 1.62
C ASP A 529 6.74 17.11 1.55
N ILE A 530 7.40 17.92 2.36
CA ILE A 530 8.83 18.26 2.15
C ILE A 530 9.80 17.23 2.78
N ASP A 531 9.41 16.56 3.87
CA ASP A 531 10.24 15.59 4.62
C ASP A 531 9.95 14.10 4.30
N ASP A 532 9.11 13.83 3.29
CA ASP A 532 8.63 12.46 3.01
C ASP A 532 9.68 11.52 2.40
N ILE A 533 10.50 12.02 1.48
CA ILE A 533 11.39 11.17 0.67
C ILE A 533 12.63 10.75 1.46
N ASP A 534 13.21 11.65 2.25
CA ASP A 534 14.40 11.35 3.05
C ASP A 534 14.05 10.32 4.16
N ILE A 535 12.89 10.45 4.81
CA ILE A 535 12.42 9.45 5.80
C ILE A 535 12.11 8.10 5.14
N LEU A 536 11.47 8.11 3.97
CA LEU A 536 11.22 6.88 3.20
C LEU A 536 12.54 6.20 2.83
N LYS A 537 13.53 6.96 2.35
CA LYS A 537 14.84 6.45 1.98
C LYS A 537 15.58 5.88 3.19
N GLU A 538 15.60 6.60 4.31
CA GLU A 538 16.23 6.12 5.54
C GLU A 538 15.58 4.82 6.05
N SER A 539 14.24 4.75 6.02
CA SER A 539 13.50 3.54 6.39
C SER A 539 13.82 2.38 5.46
N PHE A 540 13.90 2.64 4.15
CA PHE A 540 14.28 1.67 3.13
C PHE A 540 15.69 1.12 3.34
N ASP A 541 16.66 2.00 3.60
CA ASP A 541 18.06 1.62 3.81
C ASP A 541 18.23 0.81 5.11
N LYS A 542 17.54 1.21 6.19
CA LYS A 542 17.53 0.46 7.46
C LYS A 542 16.92 -0.93 7.31
N VAL A 543 15.78 -1.04 6.63
CA VAL A 543 15.15 -2.34 6.34
C VAL A 543 16.07 -3.19 5.46
N GLY A 544 16.66 -2.61 4.42
CA GLY A 544 17.62 -3.31 3.54
C GLY A 544 18.84 -3.83 4.30
N ALA A 545 19.37 -3.06 5.27
CA ALA A 545 20.49 -3.47 6.10
C ALA A 545 20.17 -4.70 6.97
N VAL A 546 18.93 -4.84 7.46
CA VAL A 546 18.49 -6.00 8.26
C VAL A 546 18.07 -7.18 7.39
N LEU A 547 17.49 -6.95 6.20
CA LEU A 547 17.19 -8.04 5.28
C LEU A 547 18.47 -8.75 4.80
N GLY A 548 19.59 -8.01 4.74
CA GLY A 548 20.86 -8.50 4.24
C GLY A 548 20.81 -8.81 2.73
N ASP A 549 21.93 -9.25 2.18
CA ASP A 549 21.96 -9.76 0.81
C ASP A 549 21.33 -11.16 0.79
N LYS A 550 20.00 -11.21 0.57
CA LYS A 550 19.14 -12.42 0.52
C LYS A 550 19.07 -13.28 1.79
N LEU A 551 19.66 -12.83 2.88
CA LEU A 551 19.63 -13.53 4.18
C LEU A 551 18.21 -13.72 4.73
N ILE A 552 17.37 -12.69 4.65
CA ILE A 552 15.94 -12.77 4.95
C ILE A 552 15.16 -12.46 3.67
N PRO A 553 14.19 -13.31 3.27
CA PRO A 553 13.36 -13.01 2.13
C PRO A 553 12.50 -11.76 2.41
N SER A 554 12.40 -10.88 1.43
CA SER A 554 11.67 -9.61 1.51
C SER A 554 10.14 -9.77 1.42
N TYR A 555 9.57 -10.73 2.15
CA TYR A 555 8.12 -10.86 2.27
C TYR A 555 7.53 -9.78 3.21
N PRO A 556 6.26 -9.39 3.03
CA PRO A 556 5.64 -8.31 3.81
C PRO A 556 5.76 -8.47 5.32
N ILE A 557 5.65 -9.70 5.83
CA ILE A 557 5.72 -9.96 7.27
C ILE A 557 7.09 -9.58 7.86
N PHE A 558 8.19 -9.95 7.19
CA PHE A 558 9.53 -9.61 7.64
C PHE A 558 9.77 -8.11 7.60
N ILE A 559 9.38 -7.44 6.50
CA ILE A 559 9.54 -5.99 6.36
C ILE A 559 8.77 -5.24 7.46
N LEU A 560 7.50 -5.61 7.69
CA LEU A 560 6.67 -4.98 8.71
C LEU A 560 7.20 -5.24 10.12
N SER A 561 7.64 -6.47 10.41
CA SER A 561 8.25 -6.81 11.70
C SER A 561 9.56 -6.05 11.95
N ILE A 562 10.39 -5.85 10.92
CA ILE A 562 11.63 -5.06 11.03
C ILE A 562 11.29 -3.59 11.31
N LEU A 563 10.37 -2.99 10.53
CA LEU A 563 9.94 -1.61 10.74
C LEU A 563 9.42 -1.40 12.16
N GLN A 564 8.55 -2.29 12.63
CA GLN A 564 8.01 -2.26 13.99
C GLN A 564 9.13 -2.40 15.04
N SER A 565 10.04 -3.36 14.87
CA SER A 565 11.14 -3.60 15.82
C SER A 565 12.09 -2.41 15.91
N LEU A 566 12.36 -1.73 14.80
CA LEU A 566 13.19 -0.53 14.76
C LEU A 566 12.54 0.67 15.49
N GLU A 567 11.21 0.69 15.61
CA GLU A 567 10.47 1.75 16.30
C GLU A 567 10.38 1.53 17.82
N TYR A 568 10.12 0.30 18.26
CA TYR A 568 9.91 -0.02 19.67
C TYR A 568 11.22 -0.25 20.46
N ASN A 569 12.38 -0.11 19.83
CA ASN A 569 13.69 -0.48 20.38
C ASN A 569 14.24 0.46 21.48
N SER A 570 13.39 1.05 22.33
CA SER A 570 13.79 2.05 23.30
C SER A 570 14.20 1.53 24.68
N LEU A 571 14.09 0.22 25.00
CA LEU A 571 14.10 -0.19 26.43
C LEU A 571 14.83 -1.48 26.85
N ARG A 572 15.53 -2.26 26.01
CA ARG A 572 16.31 -3.43 26.52
C ARG A 572 17.69 -3.56 25.87
N GLN A 573 18.71 -3.21 26.66
CA GLN A 573 20.13 -3.23 26.30
C GLN A 573 20.71 -4.66 26.41
N ASN A 574 21.27 -5.16 25.30
CA ASN A 574 22.43 -6.09 25.25
C ASN A 574 22.87 -6.40 23.80
N GLU A 575 21.97 -6.30 22.81
CA GLU A 575 22.27 -6.51 21.38
C GLU A 575 22.19 -5.20 20.59
N THR A 576 22.80 -5.16 19.39
CA THR A 576 22.64 -4.01 18.49
C THR A 576 21.18 -3.90 18.01
N SER A 577 20.76 -2.72 17.55
CA SER A 577 19.38 -2.49 17.07
C SER A 577 18.95 -3.46 15.97
N PHE A 578 19.89 -3.93 15.13
CA PHE A 578 19.65 -4.95 14.13
C PHE A 578 19.58 -6.36 14.71
N GLY A 579 20.47 -6.73 15.64
CA GLY A 579 20.41 -8.01 16.37
C GLY A 579 19.03 -8.26 17.01
N TYR A 580 18.48 -7.22 17.64
CA TYR A 580 17.13 -7.24 18.21
C TYR A 580 16.02 -7.53 17.18
N CYS A 581 16.17 -7.10 15.92
CA CYS A 581 15.19 -7.39 14.87
C CYS A 581 15.13 -8.89 14.58
N TYR A 582 16.29 -9.54 14.44
CA TYR A 582 16.37 -11.00 14.23
C TYR A 582 15.83 -11.77 15.45
N GLN A 583 16.18 -11.34 16.65
CA GLN A 583 15.65 -11.90 17.89
C GLN A 583 14.12 -11.85 17.91
N THR A 584 13.55 -10.69 17.57
CA THR A 584 12.09 -10.45 17.57
C THR A 584 11.37 -11.35 16.56
N LEU A 585 11.96 -11.61 15.39
CA LEU A 585 11.39 -12.54 14.40
C LEU A 585 11.32 -13.99 14.91
N ILE A 586 12.36 -14.44 15.62
CA ILE A 586 12.37 -15.77 16.26
C ILE A 586 11.35 -15.84 17.41
N HIS A 587 11.31 -14.81 18.26
CA HIS A 587 10.31 -14.68 19.34
C HIS A 587 8.89 -14.70 18.81
N PHE A 588 8.63 -13.99 17.71
CA PHE A 588 7.34 -13.98 17.06
C PHE A 588 6.92 -15.38 16.58
N SER A 589 7.85 -16.12 16.00
CA SER A 589 7.62 -17.49 15.53
C SER A 589 7.26 -18.44 16.68
N LEU A 590 7.93 -18.32 17.83
CA LEU A 590 7.63 -19.08 19.05
C LEU A 590 6.28 -18.68 19.68
N HIS A 591 5.99 -17.39 19.75
CA HIS A 591 4.71 -16.90 20.28
C HIS A 591 3.52 -17.39 19.45
N LYS A 592 3.66 -17.44 18.12
CA LYS A 592 2.64 -18.00 17.21
C LYS A 592 2.39 -19.50 17.46
N ALA A 593 3.42 -20.25 17.83
CA ALA A 593 3.31 -21.65 18.26
C ALA A 593 2.76 -21.80 19.69
N LYS A 594 2.26 -20.72 20.31
CA LYS A 594 1.65 -20.69 21.65
C LYS A 594 2.61 -21.07 22.79
N VAL A 595 3.91 -20.84 22.59
CA VAL A 595 4.89 -20.92 23.68
C VAL A 595 4.58 -19.84 24.71
N LYS A 596 4.50 -20.21 25.98
CA LYS A 596 4.28 -19.24 27.07
C LYS A 596 5.50 -18.34 27.21
N SER A 597 5.29 -17.07 27.55
CA SER A 597 6.38 -16.10 27.69
C SER A 597 7.52 -16.57 28.62
N ASP A 598 7.17 -17.26 29.71
CA ASP A 598 8.15 -17.77 30.69
C ASP A 598 9.03 -18.91 30.13
N ASP A 599 8.57 -19.62 29.10
CA ASP A 599 9.29 -20.73 28.47
C ASP A 599 10.13 -20.29 27.26
N ILE A 600 9.93 -19.07 26.74
CA ILE A 600 10.59 -18.60 25.50
C ILE A 600 12.11 -18.69 25.62
N ASP A 601 12.69 -18.27 26.75
CA ASP A 601 14.14 -18.32 26.96
C ASP A 601 14.68 -19.77 26.95
N THR A 602 13.88 -20.73 27.44
CA THR A 602 14.23 -22.16 27.42
C THR A 602 14.31 -22.68 25.99
N TYR A 603 13.32 -22.35 25.15
CA TYR A 603 13.33 -22.71 23.73
C TYR A 603 14.46 -22.02 22.98
N PHE A 604 14.72 -20.75 23.29
CA PHE A 604 15.79 -19.98 22.66
C PHE A 604 17.17 -20.58 22.97
N ASN A 605 17.42 -21.01 24.21
CA ASN A 605 18.67 -21.68 24.57
C ASN A 605 18.81 -23.04 23.87
N PHE A 606 17.74 -23.83 23.80
CA PHE A 606 17.74 -25.09 23.07
C PHE A 606 18.11 -24.90 21.60
N LEU A 607 17.48 -23.93 20.95
CA LEU A 607 17.74 -23.56 19.56
C LEU A 607 19.18 -23.05 19.36
N THR A 608 19.73 -22.31 20.33
CA THR A 608 21.12 -21.81 20.30
C THR A 608 22.13 -22.95 20.33
N GLU A 609 21.98 -23.91 21.25
CA GLU A 609 22.88 -25.07 21.31
C GLU A 609 22.69 -26.01 20.10
N LEU A 610 21.46 -26.15 19.58
CA LEU A 610 21.18 -26.94 18.38
C LEU A 610 21.83 -26.33 17.14
N ALA A 611 21.64 -25.03 16.90
CA ALA A 611 22.25 -24.32 15.79
C ALA A 611 23.78 -24.43 15.80
N PHE A 612 24.39 -24.34 16.99
CA PHE A 612 25.82 -24.57 17.13
C PHE A 612 26.24 -26.00 16.77
N ALA A 613 25.44 -27.01 17.11
CA ALA A 613 25.74 -28.40 16.74
C ALA A 613 25.75 -28.62 15.22
N PHE A 614 24.88 -27.96 14.45
CA PHE A 614 24.93 -27.97 12.98
C PHE A 614 26.26 -27.40 12.45
N VAL A 615 26.71 -26.29 13.02
CA VAL A 615 27.97 -25.65 12.60
C VAL A 615 29.20 -26.46 13.03
N ASP A 616 29.24 -26.95 14.27
CA ASP A 616 30.36 -27.73 14.83
C ASP A 616 30.53 -29.09 14.14
N SER A 617 29.45 -29.66 13.61
CA SER A 617 29.46 -30.90 12.83
C SER A 617 29.56 -30.70 11.32
N GLU A 618 29.61 -29.44 10.85
CA GLU A 618 29.65 -29.07 9.42
C GLU A 618 28.51 -29.68 8.59
N LYS A 619 27.32 -29.77 9.19
CA LYS A 619 26.10 -30.29 8.54
C LYS A 619 25.11 -29.18 8.26
N GLU A 620 24.32 -29.38 7.21
CA GLU A 620 23.16 -28.54 6.84
C GLU A 620 21.84 -29.18 7.24
N VAL A 621 21.80 -30.51 7.31
CA VAL A 621 20.64 -31.31 7.70
C VAL A 621 21.04 -32.32 8.78
N PHE A 622 20.12 -32.58 9.71
CA PHE A 622 20.21 -33.65 10.70
C PHE A 622 19.17 -34.72 10.39
N ARG A 623 19.48 -35.98 10.70
CA ARG A 623 18.49 -37.06 10.75
C ARG A 623 17.78 -37.06 12.10
N GLU A 624 16.62 -37.70 12.18
CA GLU A 624 15.87 -37.83 13.44
C GLU A 624 16.69 -38.50 14.55
N GLU A 625 17.50 -39.51 14.22
CA GLU A 625 18.42 -40.18 15.15
C GLU A 625 19.45 -39.20 15.75
N GLU A 626 20.01 -38.32 14.92
CA GLU A 626 21.02 -37.34 15.32
C GLU A 626 20.42 -36.25 16.22
N LEU A 627 19.18 -35.83 15.93
CA LEU A 627 18.44 -34.90 16.77
C LEU A 627 18.09 -35.50 18.13
N LEU A 628 17.74 -36.79 18.17
CA LEU A 628 17.50 -37.53 19.42
C LEU A 628 18.79 -37.64 20.25
N GLU A 629 19.92 -37.96 19.63
CA GLU A 629 21.24 -37.99 20.28
C GLU A 629 21.62 -36.62 20.84
N PHE A 630 21.45 -35.56 20.06
CA PHE A 630 21.65 -34.18 20.50
C PHE A 630 20.75 -33.87 21.71
N PHE A 631 19.45 -34.19 21.65
CA PHE A 631 18.51 -33.91 22.73
C PHE A 631 18.90 -34.66 24.02
N ALA A 632 19.32 -35.92 23.92
CA ALA A 632 19.80 -36.71 25.05
C ALA A 632 21.05 -36.10 25.71
N SER A 633 21.97 -35.55 24.91
CA SER A 633 23.12 -34.79 25.38
C SER A 633 22.71 -33.47 26.05
N TYR A 634 21.85 -32.69 25.42
CA TYR A 634 21.37 -31.40 25.91
C TYR A 634 20.67 -31.52 27.26
N LYS A 635 19.77 -32.51 27.42
CA LYS A 635 18.98 -32.74 28.64
C LYS A 635 19.85 -33.06 29.87
N ARG A 636 21.09 -33.53 29.68
CA ARG A 636 22.04 -33.74 30.79
C ARG A 636 22.63 -32.43 31.33
N ARG A 637 22.59 -31.35 30.54
CA ARG A 637 23.20 -30.05 30.86
C ARG A 637 22.17 -28.97 31.20
N PHE A 638 20.97 -29.05 30.64
CA PHE A 638 19.96 -27.98 30.74
C PHE A 638 18.55 -28.52 31.02
N ILE A 639 17.72 -27.67 31.62
CA ILE A 639 16.28 -27.92 31.80
C ILE A 639 15.59 -27.72 30.44
N THR A 640 14.71 -28.66 30.07
CA THR A 640 13.95 -28.60 28.82
C THR A 640 12.66 -29.42 28.93
N PRO A 641 11.59 -29.06 28.19
CA PRO A 641 10.40 -29.90 28.06
C PRO A 641 10.71 -31.29 27.47
N SER A 642 9.69 -32.14 27.35
CA SER A 642 9.87 -33.45 26.69
C SER A 642 10.22 -33.30 25.21
N TYR A 643 10.92 -34.28 24.63
CA TYR A 643 11.31 -34.28 23.21
C TYR A 643 10.12 -33.98 22.30
N ASN A 644 9.01 -34.71 22.45
CA ASN A 644 7.81 -34.52 21.64
C ASN A 644 7.25 -33.10 21.73
N GLN A 645 7.21 -32.51 22.92
CA GLN A 645 6.73 -31.12 23.09
C GLN A 645 7.64 -30.12 22.38
N VAL A 646 8.96 -30.28 22.50
CA VAL A 646 9.92 -29.39 21.83
C VAL A 646 9.78 -29.51 20.32
N ILE A 647 9.78 -30.73 19.78
CA ILE A 647 9.73 -30.97 18.34
C ILE A 647 8.40 -30.51 17.74
N GLU A 648 7.26 -30.83 18.36
CA GLU A 648 5.96 -30.34 17.90
C GLU A 648 5.90 -28.81 17.88
N THR A 649 6.43 -28.16 18.91
CA THR A 649 6.48 -26.70 19.00
C THR A 649 7.35 -26.11 17.89
N LEU A 650 8.56 -26.64 17.68
CA LEU A 650 9.50 -26.14 16.66
C LEU A 650 9.03 -26.41 15.22
N LYS A 651 8.31 -27.52 15.02
CA LYS A 651 7.64 -27.83 13.75
C LYS A 651 6.45 -26.91 13.49
N GLN A 652 5.65 -26.60 14.51
CA GLN A 652 4.52 -25.66 14.41
C GLN A 652 4.98 -24.22 14.22
N SER A 653 6.10 -23.82 14.83
CA SER A 653 6.70 -22.49 14.62
C SER A 653 7.40 -22.36 13.27
N LYS A 654 7.63 -23.48 12.56
CA LYS A 654 8.42 -23.57 11.32
C LYS A 654 9.86 -23.09 11.48
N ILE A 655 10.36 -23.07 12.71
CA ILE A 655 11.78 -22.84 12.99
C ILE A 655 12.59 -24.05 12.52
N LEU A 656 12.05 -25.26 12.69
CA LEU A 656 12.57 -26.49 12.10
C LEU A 656 11.59 -27.05 11.07
N VAL A 657 12.12 -27.48 9.94
CA VAL A 657 11.41 -28.16 8.85
C VAL A 657 11.83 -29.63 8.85
N PHE A 658 10.85 -30.50 8.57
CA PHE A 658 11.01 -31.95 8.57
C PHE A 658 10.54 -32.46 7.21
N GLU A 659 11.45 -32.93 6.38
CA GLU A 659 11.21 -33.47 5.04
C GLU A 659 11.91 -34.83 4.91
N ASP A 660 11.17 -35.90 4.62
CA ASP A 660 11.71 -37.24 4.31
C ASP A 660 12.89 -37.72 5.22
N ASP A 661 12.73 -37.58 6.54
CA ASP A 661 13.70 -37.88 7.62
C ASP A 661 14.88 -36.90 7.78
N GLU A 662 14.91 -35.82 7.01
CA GLU A 662 15.86 -34.72 7.13
C GLU A 662 15.26 -33.53 7.91
N ILE A 663 16.11 -32.91 8.73
CA ILE A 663 15.74 -31.85 9.66
C ILE A 663 16.69 -30.68 9.44
N CYS A 664 16.13 -29.53 9.10
CA CYS A 664 16.87 -28.29 8.89
C CYS A 664 16.16 -27.10 9.53
N PHE A 665 16.86 -25.97 9.61
CA PHE A 665 16.23 -24.71 9.99
C PHE A 665 15.38 -24.19 8.83
N GLY A 666 14.16 -23.73 9.12
CA GLY A 666 13.22 -23.26 8.08
C GLY A 666 13.68 -22.00 7.35
N TYR A 667 14.60 -21.24 7.95
CA TYR A 667 15.32 -20.15 7.31
C TYR A 667 16.77 -20.11 7.78
N ASP A 668 17.69 -19.91 6.84
CA ASP A 668 19.13 -19.87 7.07
C ASP A 668 19.56 -18.84 8.12
N TYR A 669 18.93 -17.65 8.12
CA TYR A 669 19.26 -16.61 9.10
C TYR A 669 19.06 -17.08 10.55
N ILE A 670 18.12 -18.00 10.81
CA ILE A 670 17.85 -18.51 12.15
C ILE A 670 19.05 -19.34 12.60
N LEU A 671 19.54 -20.24 11.75
CA LEU A 671 20.75 -21.03 12.00
C LEU A 671 21.96 -20.11 12.21
N TYR A 672 22.16 -19.12 11.33
CA TYR A 672 23.32 -18.25 11.37
C TYR A 672 23.34 -17.35 12.62
N TYR A 673 22.20 -16.73 12.95
CA TYR A 673 22.06 -15.86 14.12
C TYR A 673 22.27 -16.65 15.42
N LEU A 674 21.61 -17.81 15.57
CA LEU A 674 21.70 -18.60 16.79
C LEU A 674 23.07 -19.25 16.98
N SER A 675 23.70 -19.76 15.92
CA SER A 675 25.06 -20.31 16.01
C SER A 675 26.07 -19.22 16.32
N ALA A 676 25.94 -18.04 15.73
CA ALA A 676 26.78 -16.88 16.02
C ALA A 676 26.67 -16.42 17.49
N LYS A 677 25.46 -16.46 18.07
CA LYS A 677 25.28 -16.22 19.50
C LYS A 677 26.14 -17.17 20.34
N LYS A 678 26.11 -18.46 20.03
CA LYS A 678 26.94 -19.44 20.75
C LYS A 678 28.44 -19.23 20.54
N ILE A 679 28.85 -18.95 19.29
CA ILE A 679 30.26 -18.68 18.95
C ILE A 679 30.77 -17.46 19.72
N SER A 680 29.96 -16.39 19.79
CA SER A 680 30.25 -15.20 20.57
C SER A 680 30.48 -15.52 22.06
N ASP A 681 29.64 -16.38 22.66
CA ASP A 681 29.80 -16.77 24.06
C ASP A 681 31.12 -17.52 24.34
N ILE A 682 31.68 -18.20 23.34
CA ILE A 682 32.92 -19.00 23.48
C ILE A 682 34.13 -18.38 22.77
N ILE A 683 34.03 -17.17 22.21
CA ILE A 683 35.06 -16.57 21.35
C ILE A 683 36.40 -16.38 22.06
N HIS A 684 36.37 -16.21 23.38
CA HIS A 684 37.56 -16.08 24.24
C HIS A 684 38.33 -17.40 24.44
N THR A 685 37.77 -18.53 24.02
CA THR A 685 38.37 -19.86 24.11
C THR A 685 39.14 -20.23 22.83
N GLU A 686 40.11 -21.14 22.91
CA GLU A 686 40.83 -21.66 21.74
C GLU A 686 39.90 -22.30 20.70
N LYS A 687 38.84 -22.98 21.15
CA LYS A 687 37.82 -23.55 20.26
C LYS A 687 37.09 -22.43 19.50
N GLY A 688 36.64 -21.38 20.20
CA GLY A 688 35.97 -20.24 19.59
C GLY A 688 36.84 -19.52 18.56
N LYS A 689 38.10 -19.22 18.92
CA LYS A 689 39.08 -18.61 18.00
C LYS A 689 39.31 -19.47 16.75
N SER A 690 39.50 -20.78 16.93
CA SER A 690 39.69 -21.72 15.80
C SER A 690 38.49 -21.75 14.84
N ILE A 691 37.25 -21.69 15.37
CA ILE A 691 36.04 -21.65 14.54
C ILE A 691 36.02 -20.35 13.74
N VAL A 692 36.24 -19.20 14.39
CA VAL A 692 36.25 -17.89 13.74
C VAL A 692 37.31 -17.82 12.63
N THR A 693 38.53 -18.31 12.88
CA THR A 693 39.59 -18.38 11.86
C THR A 693 39.16 -19.22 10.65
N LYS A 694 38.45 -20.34 10.88
CA LYS A 694 37.92 -21.17 9.80
C LYS A 694 36.84 -20.43 8.98
N LEU A 695 35.93 -19.71 9.64
CA LEU A 695 34.91 -18.91 8.95
C LEU A 695 35.54 -17.83 8.04
N PHE A 696 36.62 -17.18 8.49
CA PHE A 696 37.34 -16.20 7.67
C PHE A 696 38.11 -16.81 6.51
N LYS A 697 38.63 -18.03 6.66
CA LYS A 697 39.33 -18.74 5.58
C LYS A 697 38.42 -18.93 4.37
N ASP A 698 37.17 -19.30 4.63
CA ASP A 698 36.15 -19.60 3.62
C ASP A 698 35.06 -18.50 3.59
N LEU A 699 35.49 -17.23 3.70
CA LEU A 699 34.62 -16.05 3.77
C LEU A 699 33.74 -15.85 2.52
N GLN A 700 34.13 -16.43 1.38
CA GLN A 700 33.32 -16.38 0.17
C GLN A 700 31.99 -17.14 0.30
N GLU A 701 31.91 -18.09 1.24
CA GLU A 701 30.70 -18.85 1.52
C GLU A 701 29.69 -17.98 2.26
N GLU A 702 28.45 -17.97 1.79
CA GLU A 702 27.37 -17.14 2.32
C GLU A 702 27.12 -17.41 3.81
N LYS A 703 27.06 -18.69 4.20
CA LYS A 703 26.93 -19.14 5.59
C LYS A 703 27.99 -18.51 6.49
N ASN A 704 29.25 -18.56 6.07
CA ASN A 704 30.37 -18.11 6.90
C ASN A 704 30.37 -16.59 7.07
N GLY A 705 30.18 -15.85 5.97
CA GLY A 705 30.09 -14.40 6.00
C GLY A 705 28.95 -13.91 6.91
N ASN A 706 27.75 -14.50 6.78
CA ASN A 706 26.59 -14.13 7.58
C ASN A 706 26.75 -14.49 9.07
N ILE A 707 27.32 -15.66 9.41
CA ILE A 707 27.64 -16.02 10.80
C ILE A 707 28.59 -14.99 11.40
N LEU A 708 29.64 -14.58 10.67
CA LEU A 708 30.59 -13.57 11.14
C LEU A 708 29.90 -12.21 11.38
N VAL A 709 28.99 -11.78 10.50
CA VAL A 709 28.17 -10.58 10.73
C VAL A 709 27.40 -10.72 12.06
N PHE A 710 26.74 -11.84 12.31
CA PHE A 710 26.02 -12.07 13.55
C PHE A 710 26.90 -12.17 14.80
N VAL A 711 28.11 -12.70 14.69
CA VAL A 711 29.06 -12.71 15.83
C VAL A 711 29.38 -11.28 16.25
N THR A 712 29.49 -10.34 15.30
CA THR A 712 29.70 -8.92 15.60
C THR A 712 28.48 -8.26 16.27
N HIS A 713 27.27 -8.81 16.11
CA HIS A 713 26.07 -8.35 16.79
C HIS A 713 25.98 -8.83 18.25
N HIS A 714 26.52 -10.01 18.55
CA HIS A 714 26.45 -10.63 19.88
C HIS A 714 27.64 -10.37 20.78
N SER A 715 28.86 -10.24 20.21
CA SER A 715 30.07 -10.11 21.03
C SER A 715 30.22 -8.69 21.58
N LYS A 716 30.94 -8.51 22.69
CA LYS A 716 31.45 -7.18 23.10
C LYS A 716 32.91 -7.00 22.72
N ASP A 717 33.71 -8.06 22.85
CA ASP A 717 35.11 -8.11 22.42
C ASP A 717 35.21 -8.62 20.98
N ILE A 718 35.62 -7.73 20.07
CA ILE A 718 35.81 -8.06 18.64
C ILE A 718 37.25 -7.91 18.18
N SER A 719 38.20 -7.68 19.08
CA SER A 719 39.62 -7.52 18.71
C SER A 719 40.10 -8.64 17.78
N PHE A 720 39.78 -9.89 18.14
CA PHE A 720 40.11 -11.06 17.32
C PHE A 720 39.37 -11.10 15.96
N ILE A 721 38.14 -10.60 15.90
CA ILE A 721 37.36 -10.51 14.66
C ILE A 721 37.94 -9.42 13.75
N GLU A 722 38.34 -8.28 14.33
CA GLU A 722 38.99 -7.17 13.61
C GLU A 722 40.32 -7.64 13.00
N ASP A 723 41.20 -8.26 13.80
CA ASP A 723 42.50 -8.77 13.33
C ASP A 723 42.33 -9.82 12.21
N SER A 724 41.39 -10.76 12.39
CA SER A 724 41.12 -11.81 11.40
C SER A 724 40.52 -11.26 10.11
N LEU A 725 39.71 -10.20 10.21
CA LEU A 725 39.07 -9.55 9.08
C LEU A 725 40.07 -8.70 8.27
N LEU A 726 40.96 -7.96 8.94
CA LEU A 726 42.04 -7.24 8.27
C LEU A 726 42.96 -8.20 7.50
N THR A 727 43.32 -9.34 8.11
CA THR A 727 44.08 -10.40 7.42
C THR A 727 43.35 -10.95 6.18
N SER A 728 42.00 -10.98 6.20
CA SER A 728 41.21 -11.44 5.05
C SER A 728 41.22 -10.46 3.87
N MET A 729 41.52 -9.17 4.12
CA MET A 729 41.58 -8.13 3.11
C MET A 729 42.92 -8.12 2.33
N ASP A 730 43.91 -8.87 2.80
CA ASP A 730 45.22 -9.04 2.13
C ASP A 730 45.14 -9.80 0.80
N ILE A 731 44.00 -10.37 0.42
CA ILE A 731 43.87 -11.16 -0.82
C ILE A 731 44.27 -10.39 -2.11
N LEU A 732 44.20 -9.06 -2.08
CA LEU A 732 44.63 -8.20 -3.18
C LEU A 732 45.78 -7.27 -2.79
N SER A 733 46.57 -7.60 -1.76
CA SER A 733 47.69 -6.77 -1.29
C SER A 733 48.76 -6.52 -2.34
N ASP A 734 48.91 -7.43 -3.30
CA ASP A 734 49.86 -7.33 -4.43
C ASP A 734 49.46 -6.25 -5.46
N TYR A 735 48.20 -5.78 -5.41
CA TYR A 735 47.70 -4.72 -6.28
C TYR A 735 47.83 -3.36 -5.61
N THR A 736 48.27 -2.37 -6.38
CA THR A 736 48.30 -0.99 -5.91
C THR A 736 46.88 -0.39 -5.95
N PRO A 737 46.40 0.25 -4.87
CA PRO A 737 45.14 0.99 -4.87
C PRO A 737 45.10 2.06 -5.97
N ILE A 738 43.99 2.16 -6.69
CA ILE A 738 43.76 3.30 -7.59
C ILE A 738 43.61 4.60 -6.79
N THR A 739 44.06 5.70 -7.38
CA THR A 739 44.03 7.06 -6.83
C THR A 739 43.19 8.00 -7.69
N LEU A 740 43.01 7.70 -8.98
CA LEU A 740 42.48 8.60 -10.02
C LEU A 740 43.31 9.89 -10.21
N ALA A 741 44.55 9.94 -9.71
CA ALA A 741 45.48 11.02 -10.01
C ALA A 741 45.91 11.00 -11.49
N LEU A 742 46.41 12.12 -12.02
CA LEU A 742 46.75 12.23 -13.45
C LEU A 742 47.86 11.27 -13.90
N ASN A 743 48.72 10.85 -12.98
CA ASN A 743 49.80 9.90 -13.19
C ASN A 743 49.41 8.44 -12.88
N ASP A 744 48.16 8.20 -12.47
CA ASP A 744 47.65 6.85 -12.17
C ASP A 744 47.44 6.05 -13.47
N PRO A 745 47.98 4.81 -13.57
CA PRO A 745 47.73 3.93 -14.72
C PRO A 745 46.25 3.75 -15.05
N PHE A 746 45.38 3.64 -14.03
CA PHE A 746 43.94 3.49 -14.23
C PHE A 746 43.31 4.74 -14.82
N TYR A 747 43.71 5.94 -14.35
CA TYR A 747 43.26 7.21 -14.94
C TYR A 747 43.65 7.29 -16.42
N ILE A 748 44.91 6.98 -16.74
CA ILE A 748 45.43 7.03 -18.12
C ILE A 748 44.64 6.09 -19.04
N HIS A 749 44.25 4.92 -18.54
CA HIS A 749 43.44 3.94 -19.26
C HIS A 749 42.04 4.48 -19.61
N ILE A 750 41.37 5.20 -18.70
CA ILE A 750 39.96 5.63 -18.89
C ILE A 750 39.78 7.10 -19.31
N LYS A 751 40.86 7.91 -19.35
CA LYS A 751 40.75 9.37 -19.57
C LYS A 751 40.00 9.76 -20.84
N ALA A 752 40.11 8.96 -21.91
CA ALA A 752 39.45 9.24 -23.18
C ALA A 752 37.91 9.29 -23.06
N ILE A 753 37.32 8.54 -22.12
CA ILE A 753 35.87 8.57 -21.84
C ILE A 753 35.42 9.95 -21.36
N ALA A 754 36.30 10.68 -20.68
CA ALA A 754 35.99 11.98 -20.11
C ALA A 754 36.31 13.16 -21.05
N GLU A 755 37.06 12.92 -22.12
CA GLU A 755 37.42 13.91 -23.14
C GLU A 755 36.30 14.16 -24.16
N ASP A 756 35.31 13.26 -24.25
CA ASP A 756 34.10 13.43 -25.06
C ASP A 756 33.06 14.30 -24.33
N VAL A 757 33.29 15.62 -24.32
CA VAL A 757 32.50 16.60 -23.57
C VAL A 757 31.30 17.09 -24.39
N SER A 758 30.26 16.25 -24.52
CA SER A 758 28.92 16.83 -24.56
C SER A 758 28.70 17.51 -23.21
N LYS A 759 28.40 18.82 -23.16
CA LYS A 759 28.13 19.51 -21.89
C LYS A 759 27.00 18.77 -21.18
N GLU A 760 27.31 18.11 -20.06
CA GLU A 760 26.32 17.35 -19.30
C GLU A 760 25.17 18.27 -18.89
N ILE A 761 23.94 17.77 -19.08
CA ILE A 761 22.71 18.53 -18.88
C ILE A 761 22.16 18.22 -17.49
N LEU A 762 21.85 19.27 -16.72
CA LEU A 762 21.09 19.16 -15.47
C LEU A 762 19.65 19.61 -15.68
N GLU A 763 18.71 18.68 -15.54
CA GLU A 763 17.27 18.95 -15.64
C GLU A 763 16.71 19.40 -14.28
N ILE A 764 16.39 20.67 -14.14
CA ILE A 764 16.03 21.25 -12.83
C ILE A 764 14.61 20.91 -12.36
N ASN A 765 13.73 20.45 -13.26
CA ASN A 765 12.30 20.23 -13.02
C ASN A 765 11.91 18.76 -12.82
N ARG A 766 12.86 17.86 -12.54
CA ARG A 766 12.53 16.45 -12.26
C ARG A 766 11.88 16.29 -10.89
N ASN A 767 10.88 15.40 -10.82
CA ASN A 767 10.22 15.01 -9.58
C ASN A 767 11.02 13.90 -8.88
N PRO A 768 11.53 14.12 -7.66
CA PRO A 768 12.33 13.10 -6.97
C PRO A 768 11.61 11.79 -6.65
N ARG A 769 10.27 11.80 -6.47
CA ARG A 769 9.49 10.57 -6.27
C ARG A 769 9.48 9.72 -7.54
N GLU A 770 9.31 10.34 -8.71
CA GLU A 770 9.33 9.63 -10.00
C GLU A 770 10.72 9.07 -10.33
N GLU A 771 11.77 9.84 -10.07
CA GLU A 771 13.16 9.39 -10.31
C GLU A 771 13.52 8.23 -9.37
N ARG A 772 13.09 8.27 -8.11
CA ARG A 772 13.23 7.13 -7.19
C ARG A 772 12.51 5.89 -7.72
N LYS A 773 11.28 6.02 -8.21
CA LYS A 773 10.52 4.90 -8.79
C LYS A 773 11.28 4.26 -9.95
N LYS A 774 11.79 5.07 -10.89
CA LYS A 774 12.59 4.58 -12.04
C LYS A 774 13.87 3.87 -11.58
N HIS A 775 14.58 4.45 -10.62
CA HIS A 775 15.81 3.84 -10.10
C HIS A 775 15.55 2.48 -9.43
N LEU A 776 14.52 2.37 -8.59
CA LEU A 776 14.18 1.11 -7.94
C LEU A 776 13.72 0.04 -8.96
N GLN A 777 13.01 0.44 -10.02
CA GLN A 777 12.66 -0.46 -11.12
C GLN A 777 13.91 -0.97 -11.87
N SER A 778 14.89 -0.10 -12.13
CA SER A 778 16.14 -0.55 -12.77
C SER A 778 16.93 -1.54 -11.90
N LEU A 779 16.86 -1.40 -10.57
CA LEU A 779 17.45 -2.35 -9.63
C LEU A 779 16.72 -3.70 -9.65
N ASP A 780 15.39 -3.70 -9.73
CA ASP A 780 14.60 -4.92 -9.90
C ASP A 780 14.96 -5.65 -11.20
N GLU A 781 15.13 -4.89 -12.30
CA GLU A 781 15.54 -5.45 -13.60
C GLU A 781 16.97 -6.02 -13.56
N SER A 782 17.90 -5.36 -12.87
CA SER A 782 19.29 -5.82 -12.78
C SER A 782 19.41 -7.07 -11.90
N GLU A 783 18.73 -7.12 -10.76
CA GLU A 783 18.67 -8.29 -9.87
C GLU A 783 18.11 -9.51 -10.64
N SER A 784 17.02 -9.30 -11.39
CA SER A 784 16.45 -10.34 -12.26
C SER A 784 17.44 -10.86 -13.31
N ARG A 785 18.29 -10.00 -13.90
CA ARG A 785 19.31 -10.42 -14.87
C ARG A 785 20.44 -11.22 -14.22
N VAL A 786 20.83 -10.89 -12.99
CA VAL A 786 21.89 -11.59 -12.25
C VAL A 786 21.43 -12.99 -11.88
N GLU A 787 20.25 -13.14 -11.27
CA GLU A 787 19.70 -14.45 -10.89
C GLU A 787 19.65 -15.43 -12.06
N LYS A 788 19.35 -14.92 -13.27
CA LYS A 788 19.31 -15.71 -14.52
C LYS A 788 20.68 -16.26 -14.94
N ARG A 789 21.78 -15.53 -14.68
CA ARG A 789 23.14 -15.91 -15.10
C ARG A 789 23.79 -16.88 -14.12
N SER A 790 23.49 -16.77 -12.83
CA SER A 790 24.08 -17.56 -11.75
C SER A 790 23.87 -19.08 -11.89
N GLN A 791 22.83 -19.52 -12.61
CA GLN A 791 22.52 -20.95 -12.80
C GLN A 791 23.35 -21.63 -13.92
N SER A 792 24.29 -20.92 -14.57
CA SER A 792 24.96 -21.42 -15.79
C SER A 792 26.49 -21.49 -15.75
N SER A 793 27.14 -21.23 -14.62
CA SER A 793 28.61 -21.17 -14.58
C SER A 793 29.21 -21.76 -13.30
N GLU A 794 29.52 -23.06 -13.30
CA GLU A 794 30.38 -23.69 -12.28
C GLU A 794 31.89 -23.46 -12.53
N SER A 795 32.29 -22.73 -13.58
CA SER A 795 33.63 -22.84 -14.17
C SER A 795 34.64 -21.71 -13.89
N TYR A 796 34.39 -20.70 -13.03
CA TYR A 796 35.30 -19.55 -12.87
C TYR A 796 35.66 -19.17 -11.42
N ASN A 797 35.88 -20.15 -10.55
CA ASN A 797 36.15 -19.89 -9.13
C ASN A 797 37.44 -19.08 -8.89
N ALA A 798 38.52 -19.27 -9.65
CA ALA A 798 39.79 -18.58 -9.38
C ALA A 798 39.77 -17.06 -9.65
N ILE A 799 39.09 -16.61 -10.72
CA ILE A 799 38.99 -15.19 -11.09
C ILE A 799 37.94 -14.48 -10.23
N THR A 800 36.88 -15.18 -9.83
CA THR A 800 35.77 -14.59 -9.07
C THR A 800 35.99 -14.58 -7.56
N LEU A 801 36.87 -15.43 -7.04
CA LEU A 801 37.14 -15.55 -5.60
C LEU A 801 37.65 -14.25 -4.97
N PRO A 802 38.63 -13.51 -5.55
CA PRO A 802 39.06 -12.23 -4.99
C PRO A 802 37.92 -11.22 -4.89
N PHE A 803 37.07 -11.10 -5.92
CA PHE A 803 35.88 -10.22 -5.88
C PHE A 803 34.93 -10.61 -4.75
N LYS A 804 34.59 -11.89 -4.62
CA LYS A 804 33.68 -12.38 -3.58
C LYS A 804 34.22 -12.08 -2.19
N LYS A 805 35.50 -12.38 -1.94
CA LYS A 805 36.15 -12.12 -0.64
C LYS A 805 36.23 -10.62 -0.34
N SER A 806 36.73 -9.80 -1.26
CA SER A 806 36.82 -8.35 -1.05
C SER A 806 35.46 -7.71 -0.78
N PHE A 807 34.42 -8.06 -1.54
CA PHE A 807 33.07 -7.53 -1.30
C PHE A 807 32.47 -7.99 0.03
N ARG A 808 32.67 -9.26 0.42
CA ARG A 808 32.24 -9.76 1.75
C ARG A 808 32.99 -9.07 2.88
N SER A 809 34.30 -8.86 2.76
CA SER A 809 35.08 -8.13 3.78
C SER A 809 34.60 -6.69 3.91
N ILE A 810 34.35 -5.98 2.80
CA ILE A 810 33.79 -4.61 2.79
C ILE A 810 32.41 -4.58 3.48
N GLU A 811 31.56 -5.57 3.22
CA GLU A 811 30.24 -5.67 3.86
C GLU A 811 30.35 -5.86 5.38
N ILE A 812 31.21 -6.79 5.84
CA ILE A 812 31.37 -7.09 7.26
C ILE A 812 31.94 -5.87 8.01
N ILE A 813 33.01 -5.23 7.50
CA ILE A 813 33.53 -4.00 8.12
C ILE A 813 32.46 -2.92 8.13
N GLY A 814 31.74 -2.72 7.03
CA GLY A 814 30.67 -1.74 6.96
C GLY A 814 29.55 -1.99 7.97
N GLN A 815 29.23 -3.25 8.28
CA GLN A 815 28.30 -3.59 9.35
C GLN A 815 28.90 -3.31 10.74
N ILE A 816 30.16 -3.69 11.00
CA ILE A 816 30.83 -3.41 12.28
C ILE A 816 30.83 -1.90 12.56
N VAL A 817 31.27 -1.10 11.60
CA VAL A 817 31.33 0.38 11.72
C VAL A 817 29.94 0.97 11.99
N ARG A 818 28.90 0.55 11.25
CA ARG A 818 27.53 1.06 11.46
C ARG A 818 26.96 0.69 12.82
N ASN A 819 27.21 -0.54 13.27
CA ASN A 819 26.65 -1.07 14.52
C ASN A 819 27.41 -0.58 15.76
N ARG A 820 28.71 -0.28 15.64
CA ARG A 820 29.61 0.01 16.77
C ARG A 820 30.23 1.40 16.76
N LYS A 821 29.73 2.31 15.91
CA LYS A 821 30.14 3.72 15.89
C LYS A 821 30.13 4.42 17.26
N GLY A 822 29.29 3.96 18.19
CA GLY A 822 29.17 4.53 19.54
C GLY A 822 30.00 3.82 20.61
N SER A 823 30.66 2.71 20.28
CA SER A 823 31.42 1.87 21.22
C SER A 823 32.88 1.64 20.83
N LEU A 824 33.26 1.90 19.58
CA LEU A 824 34.66 1.82 19.10
C LEU A 824 35.36 3.17 19.20
N GLU A 825 36.69 3.13 19.35
CA GLU A 825 37.51 4.34 19.32
C GLU A 825 37.54 4.95 17.90
N ILE A 826 37.63 6.28 17.83
CA ILE A 826 37.64 7.01 16.55
C ILE A 826 38.82 6.56 15.66
N SER A 827 39.99 6.30 16.26
CA SER A 827 41.17 5.77 15.58
C SER A 827 40.87 4.46 14.86
N GLN A 828 40.28 3.49 15.58
CA GLN A 828 39.89 2.20 15.01
C GLN A 828 38.88 2.35 13.87
N LEU A 829 37.89 3.24 14.04
CA LEU A 829 36.91 3.52 12.98
C LEU A 829 37.58 4.12 11.73
N LYS A 830 38.57 5.00 11.88
CA LYS A 830 39.34 5.53 10.74
C LYS A 830 40.09 4.45 10.01
N ASP A 831 40.80 3.59 10.74
CA ASP A 831 41.60 2.51 10.16
C ASP A 831 40.70 1.54 9.37
N MET A 832 39.54 1.18 9.91
CA MET A 832 38.54 0.36 9.22
C MET A 832 38.00 1.02 7.94
N ILE A 833 37.65 2.32 8.00
CA ILE A 833 37.17 3.06 6.82
C ILE A 833 38.25 3.11 5.74
N LYS A 834 39.50 3.38 6.15
CA LYS A 834 40.65 3.44 5.25
C LYS A 834 40.88 2.10 4.56
N GLU A 835 40.89 0.99 5.30
CA GLU A 835 41.11 -0.33 4.71
C GLU A 835 39.98 -0.73 3.74
N VAL A 836 38.73 -0.33 4.02
CA VAL A 836 37.62 -0.54 3.08
C VAL A 836 37.84 0.23 1.78
N TYR A 837 38.34 1.47 1.85
CA TYR A 837 38.65 2.27 0.67
C TYR A 837 39.78 1.61 -0.13
N ASP A 838 40.88 1.27 0.54
CA ASP A 838 42.05 0.65 -0.08
C ASP A 838 41.70 -0.70 -0.73
N THR A 839 40.93 -1.55 -0.03
CA THR A 839 40.42 -2.83 -0.57
C THR A 839 39.56 -2.62 -1.81
N GLY A 840 38.64 -1.65 -1.79
CA GLY A 840 37.82 -1.31 -2.95
C GLY A 840 38.66 -0.80 -4.13
N PHE A 841 39.65 0.05 -3.86
CA PHE A 841 40.55 0.59 -4.88
C PHE A 841 41.46 -0.49 -5.49
N ARG A 842 41.96 -1.44 -4.67
CA ARG A 842 42.66 -2.65 -5.15
C ARG A 842 41.77 -3.53 -6.02
N THR A 843 40.50 -3.67 -5.65
CA THR A 843 39.51 -4.43 -6.43
C THR A 843 39.29 -3.80 -7.82
N ILE A 844 39.28 -2.48 -7.92
CA ILE A 844 39.20 -1.77 -9.22
C ILE A 844 40.47 -2.01 -10.05
N SER A 845 41.64 -1.92 -9.41
CA SER A 845 42.94 -2.21 -10.04
C SER A 845 42.94 -3.62 -10.65
N TYR A 846 42.60 -4.63 -9.84
CA TYR A 846 42.46 -6.02 -10.26
C TYR A 846 41.49 -6.20 -11.43
N SER A 847 40.29 -5.61 -11.33
CA SER A 847 39.27 -5.66 -12.39
C SER A 847 39.77 -5.05 -13.71
N SER A 848 40.51 -3.94 -13.64
CA SER A 848 41.03 -3.27 -14.81
C SER A 848 42.13 -4.09 -15.48
N GLU A 849 43.03 -4.69 -14.71
CA GLU A 849 44.09 -5.55 -15.25
C GLU A 849 43.53 -6.78 -15.97
N LEU A 850 42.47 -7.40 -15.41
CA LEU A 850 41.77 -8.51 -16.07
C LEU A 850 41.18 -8.09 -17.42
N LEU A 851 40.49 -6.95 -17.48
CA LEU A 851 39.90 -6.44 -18.72
C LEU A 851 40.96 -6.04 -19.76
N ILE A 852 42.08 -5.46 -19.32
CA ILE A 852 43.21 -5.13 -20.19
C ILE A 852 43.87 -6.40 -20.74
N SER A 853 44.04 -7.42 -19.90
CA SER A 853 44.57 -8.72 -20.33
C SER A 853 43.67 -9.39 -21.37
N ALA A 854 42.35 -9.42 -21.12
CA ALA A 854 41.37 -9.94 -22.08
C ALA A 854 41.38 -9.14 -23.40
N LYS A 855 41.48 -7.81 -23.33
CA LYS A 855 41.65 -6.95 -24.51
C LYS A 855 42.87 -7.38 -25.33
N ASN A 856 44.02 -7.53 -24.67
CA ASN A 856 45.27 -7.86 -25.34
C ASN A 856 45.19 -9.25 -26.00
N GLN A 857 44.53 -10.22 -25.36
CA GLN A 857 44.29 -11.53 -25.96
C GLN A 857 43.39 -11.44 -27.20
N ILE A 858 42.29 -10.69 -27.14
CA ILE A 858 41.40 -10.48 -28.30
C ILE A 858 42.18 -9.82 -29.44
N ILE A 859 43.00 -8.80 -29.15
CA ILE A 859 43.82 -8.13 -30.17
C ILE A 859 44.84 -9.11 -30.77
N LEU A 860 45.49 -9.96 -29.97
CA LEU A 860 46.41 -10.98 -30.49
C LEU A 860 45.70 -11.95 -31.43
N MET A 861 44.51 -12.44 -31.07
CA MET A 861 43.72 -13.33 -31.95
C MET A 861 43.33 -12.65 -33.27
N LEU A 862 42.94 -11.37 -33.21
CA LEU A 862 42.64 -10.57 -34.41
C LEU A 862 43.87 -10.34 -35.32
N ASN A 863 45.09 -10.47 -34.79
CA ASN A 863 46.31 -10.40 -35.57
C ASN A 863 46.63 -11.72 -36.30
N GLU A 864 46.06 -12.84 -35.86
CA GLU A 864 46.27 -14.18 -36.43
C GLU A 864 45.23 -14.55 -37.51
N ASP A 865 44.08 -13.87 -37.54
CA ASP A 865 43.01 -14.08 -38.51
C ASP A 865 43.21 -13.29 -39.83
N ASP A 866 42.76 -13.86 -40.95
CA ASP A 866 42.85 -13.27 -42.30
C ASP A 866 41.74 -12.21 -42.52
N ILE A 867 41.74 -11.17 -41.68
CA ILE A 867 40.77 -10.08 -41.65
C ILE A 867 41.36 -8.85 -42.36
N ALA A 868 40.54 -8.13 -43.13
CA ALA A 868 40.95 -6.88 -43.75
C ALA A 868 41.44 -5.86 -42.70
N GLU A 869 42.60 -5.24 -42.93
CA GLU A 869 43.28 -4.31 -42.01
C GLU A 869 42.39 -3.15 -41.54
N THR A 870 41.46 -2.68 -42.38
CA THR A 870 40.47 -1.66 -42.02
C THR A 870 39.48 -2.14 -40.96
N SER A 871 38.96 -3.36 -41.10
CA SER A 871 38.02 -3.96 -40.15
C SER A 871 38.71 -4.29 -38.83
N LYS A 872 39.99 -4.69 -38.88
CA LYS A 872 40.80 -4.93 -37.69
C LYS A 872 40.95 -3.69 -36.83
N LYS A 873 41.28 -2.53 -37.43
CA LYS A 873 41.37 -1.25 -36.70
C LYS A 873 40.03 -0.81 -36.09
N GLU A 874 38.92 -1.06 -36.77
CA GLU A 874 37.58 -0.77 -36.24
C GLU A 874 37.25 -1.67 -35.05
N ILE A 875 37.57 -2.97 -35.12
CA ILE A 875 37.36 -3.92 -34.02
C ILE A 875 38.28 -3.58 -32.85
N GLU A 876 39.57 -3.32 -33.08
CA GLU A 876 40.53 -2.93 -32.03
C GLU A 876 40.06 -1.67 -31.28
N LYS A 877 39.56 -0.67 -32.02
CA LYS A 877 38.96 0.52 -31.43
C LYS A 877 37.71 0.16 -30.62
N GLY A 878 36.79 -0.61 -31.18
CA GLY A 878 35.55 -1.02 -30.51
C GLY A 878 35.80 -1.82 -29.22
N VAL A 879 36.75 -2.75 -29.22
CA VAL A 879 37.15 -3.51 -28.02
C VAL A 879 37.81 -2.60 -27.00
N THR A 880 38.66 -1.66 -27.44
CA THR A 880 39.30 -0.68 -26.55
C THR A 880 38.25 0.22 -25.88
N ASP A 881 37.31 0.76 -26.65
CA ASP A 881 36.20 1.59 -26.14
C ASP A 881 35.32 0.81 -25.16
N PHE A 882 34.98 -0.45 -25.48
CA PHE A 882 34.23 -1.34 -24.60
C PHE A 882 34.96 -1.61 -23.28
N VAL A 883 36.26 -1.90 -23.34
CA VAL A 883 37.08 -2.21 -22.15
C VAL A 883 37.25 -0.97 -21.28
N MET A 884 37.50 0.21 -21.87
CA MET A 884 37.54 1.46 -21.13
C MET A 884 36.18 1.71 -20.44
N MET A 885 35.06 1.57 -21.17
CA MET A 885 33.73 1.82 -20.63
C MET A 885 33.42 0.85 -19.48
N SER A 886 33.69 -0.43 -19.69
CA SER A 886 33.53 -1.48 -18.67
C SER A 886 34.38 -1.20 -17.42
N SER A 887 35.60 -0.67 -17.61
CA SER A 887 36.49 -0.30 -16.50
C SER A 887 35.93 0.90 -15.72
N PHE A 888 35.42 1.92 -16.41
CA PHE A 888 34.76 3.09 -15.80
C PHE A 888 33.49 2.69 -15.03
N GLU A 889 32.63 1.86 -15.63
CA GLU A 889 31.41 1.34 -14.99
C GLU A 889 31.75 0.47 -13.77
N SER A 890 32.77 -0.38 -13.86
CA SER A 890 33.26 -1.19 -12.74
C SER A 890 33.74 -0.31 -11.58
N CYS A 891 34.45 0.78 -11.87
CA CYS A 891 34.86 1.77 -10.86
C CYS A 891 33.64 2.39 -10.15
N ILE A 892 32.63 2.83 -10.91
CA ILE A 892 31.39 3.39 -10.33
C ILE A 892 30.64 2.35 -9.51
N GLY A 893 30.58 1.10 -9.97
CA GLY A 893 29.96 -0.02 -9.26
C GLY A 893 30.63 -0.29 -7.92
N ILE A 894 31.96 -0.35 -7.89
CA ILE A 894 32.73 -0.60 -6.65
C ILE A 894 32.63 0.60 -5.69
N PHE A 895 32.70 1.83 -6.19
CA PHE A 895 32.43 3.02 -5.36
C PHE A 895 31.03 2.97 -4.74
N SER A 896 30.02 2.59 -5.53
CA SER A 896 28.66 2.43 -5.05
C SER A 896 28.54 1.32 -3.99
N LYS A 897 29.30 0.22 -4.14
CA LYS A 897 29.37 -0.86 -3.14
C LYS A 897 29.95 -0.39 -1.81
N ILE A 898 31.05 0.37 -1.85
CA ILE A 898 31.65 0.98 -0.66
C ILE A 898 30.63 1.93 0.00
N MET A 899 30.01 2.79 -0.82
CA MET A 899 29.03 3.76 -0.34
C MET A 899 27.86 3.11 0.40
N GLN A 900 27.29 2.03 -0.15
CA GLN A 900 26.17 1.30 0.44
C GLN A 900 26.56 0.50 1.69
N SER A 901 27.80 0.00 1.74
CA SER A 901 28.28 -0.82 2.85
C SER A 901 28.65 0.02 4.08
N MET A 902 29.28 1.18 3.86
CA MET A 902 29.78 2.05 4.94
C MET A 902 28.80 3.16 5.35
N GLY A 903 27.90 3.53 4.44
CA GLY A 903 27.25 4.81 4.49
C GLY A 903 26.35 5.03 5.71
N LEU A 904 26.62 6.13 6.41
CA LEU A 904 25.87 6.56 7.59
C LEU A 904 26.00 8.07 7.78
N LYS A 905 24.87 8.75 8.01
CA LYS A 905 24.83 10.21 8.16
C LYS A 905 25.74 10.73 9.30
N ASP A 906 25.81 9.98 10.40
CA ASP A 906 26.54 10.39 11.61
C ASP A 906 28.07 10.31 11.48
N LEU A 907 28.59 9.62 10.45
CA LEU A 907 30.03 9.43 10.22
C LEU A 907 30.60 10.39 9.17
N LYS A 908 29.83 11.43 8.79
CA LYS A 908 30.19 12.39 7.74
C LYS A 908 31.61 12.95 7.90
N ASP A 909 31.94 13.44 9.09
CA ASP A 909 33.24 14.07 9.36
C ASP A 909 34.37 13.06 9.30
N LEU A 910 34.13 11.84 9.77
CA LEU A 910 35.11 10.76 9.73
C LEU A 910 35.47 10.35 8.30
N PHE A 911 34.48 10.26 7.40
CA PHE A 911 34.75 10.02 5.98
C PHE A 911 35.55 11.14 5.33
N ASN A 912 35.33 12.40 5.75
CA ASN A 912 36.10 13.53 5.25
C ASN A 912 37.55 13.49 5.74
N GLU A 913 37.76 13.20 7.04
CA GLU A 913 39.10 13.06 7.63
C GLU A 913 39.89 11.94 6.95
N VAL A 914 39.30 10.76 6.75
CA VAL A 914 39.97 9.65 6.05
C VAL A 914 40.29 10.00 4.59
N ALA A 915 39.41 10.74 3.90
CA ALA A 915 39.71 11.20 2.54
C ALA A 915 40.86 12.22 2.48
N ILE A 916 41.02 13.05 3.52
CA ILE A 916 42.15 13.96 3.66
C ILE A 916 43.43 13.18 3.97
N ASP A 917 43.36 12.15 4.83
CA ASP A 917 44.50 11.32 5.20
C ASP A 917 45.04 10.49 4.02
N ILE A 918 44.14 9.99 3.14
CA ILE A 918 44.52 9.27 1.91
C ILE A 918 44.99 10.25 0.82
N ASP A 919 44.39 11.44 0.76
CA ASP A 919 44.68 12.54 -0.19
C ASP A 919 44.69 12.14 -1.67
N THR A 920 43.70 11.35 -2.11
CA THR A 920 43.52 11.00 -3.52
C THR A 920 42.17 11.47 -4.08
N PRO A 921 42.07 11.79 -5.39
CA PRO A 921 40.79 12.06 -6.03
C PRO A 921 39.76 10.95 -5.81
N ALA A 922 40.17 9.68 -5.83
CA ALA A 922 39.30 8.53 -5.56
C ALA A 922 38.68 8.58 -4.16
N ALA A 923 39.50 8.76 -3.11
CA ALA A 923 39.01 8.83 -1.72
C ALA A 923 38.05 10.02 -1.50
N LYS A 924 38.39 11.19 -2.05
CA LYS A 924 37.54 12.39 -1.97
C LYS A 924 36.19 12.18 -2.67
N LEU A 925 36.16 11.54 -3.83
CA LEU A 925 34.93 11.21 -4.56
C LEU A 925 34.05 10.19 -3.83
N VAL A 926 34.64 9.15 -3.23
CA VAL A 926 33.90 8.15 -2.45
C VAL A 926 33.29 8.79 -1.21
N SER A 927 34.07 9.55 -0.43
CA SER A 927 33.55 10.25 0.76
C SER A 927 32.47 11.26 0.42
N PHE A 928 32.66 12.06 -0.65
CA PHE A 928 31.62 12.95 -1.15
C PHE A 928 30.37 12.18 -1.59
N GLY A 929 30.56 11.02 -2.25
CA GLY A 929 29.50 10.12 -2.65
C GLY A 929 28.65 9.66 -1.45
N ILE A 930 29.30 9.13 -0.41
CA ILE A 930 28.64 8.71 0.84
C ILE A 930 27.86 9.88 1.44
N ASN A 931 28.52 11.01 1.64
CA ASN A 931 27.94 12.18 2.30
C ASN A 931 26.77 12.78 1.51
N SER A 932 26.84 12.76 0.17
CA SER A 932 25.75 13.21 -0.69
C SER A 932 24.53 12.28 -0.63
N TYR A 933 24.73 10.96 -0.46
CA TYR A 933 23.64 10.01 -0.46
C TYR A 933 22.90 10.01 0.88
N TYR A 934 23.62 9.96 2.00
CA TYR A 934 23.04 9.83 3.35
C TYR A 934 22.81 11.17 4.05
N GLY A 935 23.38 12.26 3.53
CA GLY A 935 23.33 13.59 4.12
C GLY A 935 22.85 14.67 3.15
N SER A 936 23.26 15.89 3.46
CA SER A 936 23.10 17.06 2.60
C SER A 936 24.46 17.61 2.19
N ILE A 937 24.50 18.18 0.99
CA ILE A 937 25.70 18.81 0.41
C ILE A 937 25.58 20.32 0.60
N SER A 938 26.61 20.94 1.18
CA SER A 938 26.73 22.40 1.20
C SER A 938 27.42 22.93 -0.06
N GLU A 939 27.12 24.19 -0.40
CA GLU A 939 27.77 24.87 -1.55
C GLU A 939 29.29 24.94 -1.38
N ASN A 940 29.77 25.18 -0.17
CA ASN A 940 31.20 25.31 0.12
C ASN A 940 31.94 23.98 -0.05
N GLU A 941 31.37 22.87 0.44
CA GLU A 941 31.94 21.53 0.25
C GLU A 941 32.10 21.20 -1.24
N LEU A 942 31.06 21.46 -2.04
CA LEU A 942 31.12 21.24 -3.48
C LEU A 942 32.17 22.15 -4.16
N ARG A 943 32.21 23.43 -3.80
CA ARG A 943 33.17 24.40 -4.37
C ARG A 943 34.62 24.00 -4.10
N THR A 944 34.93 23.57 -2.88
CA THR A 944 36.27 23.10 -2.51
C THR A 944 36.65 21.89 -3.36
N LEU A 945 35.77 20.90 -3.45
CA LEU A 945 36.05 19.68 -4.22
C LEU A 945 36.20 19.95 -5.73
N VAL A 946 35.36 20.82 -6.31
CA VAL A 946 35.51 21.25 -7.72
C VAL A 946 36.85 21.95 -7.97
N THR A 947 37.31 22.74 -7.01
CA THR A 947 38.59 23.46 -7.12
C THR A 947 39.76 22.48 -7.07
N ASP A 948 39.70 21.52 -6.15
CA ASP A 948 40.72 20.48 -5.97
C ASP A 948 40.82 19.53 -7.17
N LEU A 949 39.69 19.14 -7.75
CA LEU A 949 39.63 18.22 -8.90
C LEU A 949 39.80 18.92 -10.26
N LYS A 950 40.07 20.23 -10.27
CA LYS A 950 40.19 21.01 -11.51
C LYS A 950 41.34 20.49 -12.37
N GLY A 951 41.05 20.17 -13.63
CA GLY A 951 42.03 19.61 -14.57
C GLY A 951 42.04 18.08 -14.63
N ASN A 952 41.31 17.40 -13.74
CA ASN A 952 41.09 15.96 -13.79
C ASN A 952 39.74 15.64 -14.45
N ALA A 953 39.77 15.28 -15.74
CA ALA A 953 38.55 15.12 -16.54
C ALA A 953 37.67 13.97 -16.02
N VAL A 954 38.27 12.83 -15.68
CA VAL A 954 37.57 11.63 -15.17
C VAL A 954 36.91 11.92 -13.83
N ALA A 955 37.65 12.50 -12.88
CA ALA A 955 37.12 12.82 -11.56
C ALA A 955 35.98 13.85 -11.65
N MET A 956 36.11 14.85 -12.52
CA MET A 956 35.04 15.83 -12.77
C MET A 956 33.80 15.19 -13.39
N LYS A 957 33.94 14.22 -14.30
CA LYS A 957 32.82 13.46 -14.88
C LYS A 957 32.09 12.65 -13.80
N MET A 958 32.82 11.97 -12.91
CA MET A 958 32.23 11.24 -11.78
C MET A 958 31.51 12.18 -10.80
N LEU A 959 32.13 13.32 -10.47
CA LEU A 959 31.54 14.32 -9.57
C LEU A 959 30.22 14.87 -10.12
N ARG A 960 30.18 15.23 -11.41
CA ARG A 960 28.97 15.73 -12.05
C ARG A 960 27.85 14.69 -12.04
N GLY A 961 28.15 13.43 -12.37
CA GLY A 961 27.18 12.34 -12.29
C GLY A 961 26.61 12.16 -10.87
N ARG A 962 27.46 12.25 -9.83
CA ARG A 962 27.04 12.15 -8.43
C ARG A 962 26.17 13.33 -7.99
N VAL A 963 26.51 14.55 -8.38
CA VAL A 963 25.71 15.75 -8.08
C VAL A 963 24.38 15.73 -8.84
N GLN A 964 24.37 15.26 -10.09
CA GLN A 964 23.14 15.05 -10.85
C GLN A 964 22.21 14.07 -10.11
N ALA A 965 22.73 12.92 -9.69
CA ALA A 965 21.98 11.94 -8.91
C ALA A 965 21.45 12.52 -7.59
N TYR A 966 22.25 13.34 -6.89
CA TYR A 966 21.81 14.05 -5.68
C TYR A 966 20.62 14.98 -5.96
N VAL A 967 20.75 15.85 -6.97
CA VAL A 967 19.72 16.83 -7.35
C VAL A 967 18.42 16.15 -7.76
N TYR A 968 18.49 15.02 -8.47
CA TYR A 968 17.30 14.27 -8.89
C TYR A 968 16.65 13.48 -7.76
N SER A 969 17.41 13.15 -6.70
CA SER A 969 16.91 12.37 -5.56
C SER A 969 16.31 13.20 -4.42
N LYS A 970 16.45 14.53 -4.44
CA LYS A 970 16.06 15.42 -3.34
C LYS A 970 15.16 16.58 -3.77
N ASN A 971 14.28 17.01 -2.87
CA ASN A 971 13.44 18.21 -3.01
C ASN A 971 14.26 19.48 -2.74
N LEU A 972 15.16 19.84 -3.67
CA LEU A 972 15.95 21.06 -3.59
C LEU A 972 15.25 22.24 -4.26
N ASP A 973 15.45 23.44 -3.71
CA ASP A 973 15.01 24.67 -4.34
C ASP A 973 15.78 24.94 -5.66
N ILE A 974 15.14 25.66 -6.58
CA ILE A 974 15.69 25.92 -7.91
C ILE A 974 17.02 26.69 -7.85
N ARG A 975 17.21 27.58 -6.86
CA ARG A 975 18.44 28.38 -6.75
C ARG A 975 19.63 27.49 -6.41
N THR A 976 19.45 26.55 -5.48
CA THR A 976 20.47 25.55 -5.14
C THR A 976 20.84 24.70 -6.36
N LYS A 977 19.85 24.23 -7.13
CA LYS A 977 20.10 23.47 -8.37
C LYS A 977 20.92 24.27 -9.41
N GLN A 978 20.56 25.53 -9.63
CA GLN A 978 21.27 26.42 -10.57
C GLN A 978 22.71 26.69 -10.11
N LYS A 979 22.92 26.92 -8.81
CA LYS A 979 24.25 27.12 -8.24
C LYS A 979 25.16 25.90 -8.43
N PHE A 980 24.64 24.70 -8.18
CA PHE A 980 25.40 23.46 -8.38
C PHE A 980 25.78 23.26 -9.84
N ALA A 981 24.85 23.50 -10.78
CA ALA A 981 25.15 23.45 -12.22
C ALA A 981 26.26 24.45 -12.62
N ASN A 982 26.18 25.68 -12.12
CA ASN A 982 27.17 26.72 -12.41
C ASN A 982 28.57 26.36 -11.89
N LEU A 983 28.66 25.83 -10.67
CA LEU A 983 29.94 25.38 -10.10
C LEU A 983 30.59 24.28 -10.94
N LEU A 984 29.79 23.37 -11.49
CA LEU A 984 30.26 22.21 -12.26
C LEU A 984 30.43 22.47 -13.76
N GLY A 985 30.02 23.65 -14.24
CA GLY A 985 30.00 23.99 -15.67
C GLY A 985 28.98 23.18 -16.48
N MET A 986 27.88 22.74 -15.85
CA MET A 986 26.82 21.97 -16.50
C MET A 986 25.81 22.88 -17.22
N THR A 987 25.19 22.39 -18.29
CA THR A 987 24.15 23.14 -18.99
C THR A 987 22.80 22.87 -18.33
N ILE A 988 22.00 23.91 -18.08
CA ILE A 988 20.67 23.76 -17.50
C ILE A 988 19.63 23.63 -18.60
N SER A 989 18.79 22.59 -18.54
CA SER A 989 17.63 22.43 -19.42
C SER A 989 16.33 22.61 -18.63
N PRO A 990 15.45 23.56 -18.99
CA PRO A 990 14.05 23.53 -18.57
C PRO A 990 13.35 22.46 -19.41
N ASN A 991 12.85 21.38 -18.79
CA ASN A 991 12.33 20.26 -19.55
C ASN A 991 11.23 20.67 -20.54
N ARG A 992 11.26 20.09 -21.75
CA ARG A 992 10.15 20.11 -22.71
C ARG A 992 8.95 19.45 -22.04
N VAL A 993 7.86 20.20 -21.89
CA VAL A 993 6.54 19.59 -21.71
C VAL A 993 6.34 18.65 -22.91
N ASN A 994 6.27 17.35 -22.67
CA ASN A 994 5.85 16.40 -23.69
C ASN A 994 4.48 16.88 -24.19
N LYS A 995 4.45 17.39 -25.42
CA LYS A 995 3.21 17.48 -26.18
C LYS A 995 2.85 16.06 -26.60
N SER A 996 1.57 15.73 -26.33
CA SER A 996 0.80 14.51 -26.63
C SER A 996 1.25 13.24 -25.91
#